data_AF-A0A6P4B0P0-F1
#
_entry.id   AF-A0A6P4B0P0-F1
#
_cell.length_a   1.000
_cell.length_b   1.000
_cell.length_c   1.000
_cell.angle_alpha   90.00
_cell.angle_beta   90.00
_cell.angle_gamma   90.00
#
_symmetry.space_group_name_H-M   'P 1'
#
loop_
_entity.id
_entity.type
_entity.pdbx_description
1 polymer ?
#
loop_
_entity_poly.entity_id
_entity_poly.type
_entity_poly.pdbx_seq_one_letter_code
_entity_poly.pdbx_strand_id
1 'polypeptide(L)'
;MQDNFAAIDLSCNRFEGEIPILIGNLKALHSPNLSNNMLTGQIPSSLENLKDLESLDISQNTLSAAIHQQLSQLSFLSIFNVSHNNLMHLTILHLRVTLDYAETWMVGYDQKEKREAKLEKQRLVFKLLLLNIVVANIPFTSSWQPFCHDDERSVLLQFKESFFDIEFECRFQGDYPKVLQWESEGESSNCCLWDGILCDEKTGHVISVDVSHSCLFGSINSDSTFFSLLHLQRLNLAHNNFNFSQIPSAIGQFSDLTYLNLSNSGFSGQVPSEILNLTKLSSLDLSLNYDPITEVKLLQLKNPNLKTLLQNLTRLETLIVSYVNISSVVPDLLTNFTSLTTLMLRDCELYGEFPTENFHLPNLRQLSLRFNSDLSGYLPKFHHPIPLTELLLGGTSFSGELHSSIENLHSLNLLDLYNCYFSGTIPSSLGKLTQLTTLDLGNNNFSGYIPSSLRNLTQLSSLTVDGNHSSLSMLMNLKILSLLSNNLGGTVRFDMFLNMKSLNHLQLGHNNFTFVFGKTNVNVTVSKFKTLVLSACNLTEFPAFLMYQKDLEWLELAGNKIHGQIPKWMWNTSTDTLIYLSIANNFLTGEIHPPAIVLPWVNLELLHMASNMFQGPVPIPPPSIGQYDISNNMLNGEISPSFCNLSSLVSLELSDNKVSGMIPQCFENLTDSLSVLNLRNNSVSGSIPQMCKNNGGSLRLIDLSYNNLKGKLPPTLSNCMILESLSVSNNGLNDIFPYWLGRLPELRLLTMRHNKFHGIIGKPKAKFEFPKLRVIDLSYNNFTGEIPHQYIFSWDAMKSIDESQFMYMNADASFCGSRMCWHIDLPHIIIVTFKGIEFKYEGLQDVFVFIDLSSNKFEGKIPEVIGDLNGLHSLNLSNNMLTGSIPSSFGNLTIVEALDLSGNFLSGRIPQELLQLKSIVVFNVSHNNLIGPVPQGGQFGTFPSSSFEGNPGLCGDPLPKKCESSPQQLPPNSIPKEDQKSGSAIKLDWKFITTGFISGFVVGVVLCDMVTTRRRAWAWLFQNFVEKFVDCFGSKLPRRRVRRGHRV
;
A
#
# COMPACT_ATOMS: atom_id res chain seq x y z
N MET A 1 31.08 -3.53 34.21
CA MET A 1 29.67 -3.91 34.01
C MET A 1 29.70 -5.20 33.23
N GLN A 2 29.81 -6.30 33.98
CA GLN A 2 29.85 -7.67 33.50
C GLN A 2 28.50 -8.30 33.84
N ASP A 3 28.05 -9.17 32.94
CA ASP A 3 27.00 -10.17 33.09
C ASP A 3 25.55 -9.65 33.18
N ASN A 4 24.77 -9.81 32.07
CA ASN A 4 23.30 -10.01 32.06
C ASN A 4 22.63 -10.01 30.65
N PHE A 5 23.35 -10.08 29.53
CA PHE A 5 22.72 -10.26 28.21
C PHE A 5 22.34 -11.74 28.02
N ALA A 6 21.04 -12.06 27.93
CA ALA A 6 20.55 -13.43 27.72
C ALA A 6 20.44 -13.82 26.23
N ALA A 7 20.12 -12.87 25.37
CA ALA A 7 20.07 -13.02 23.92
C ALA A 7 20.41 -11.66 23.30
N ILE A 8 21.02 -11.67 22.12
CA ILE A 8 21.45 -10.46 21.41
C ILE A 8 21.06 -10.65 19.96
N ASP A 9 19.99 -9.99 19.50
CA ASP A 9 19.67 -9.94 18.07
C ASP A 9 20.14 -8.62 17.46
N LEU A 10 21.18 -8.72 16.66
CA LEU A 10 21.82 -7.67 15.88
C LEU A 10 21.70 -7.97 14.40
N SER A 11 20.81 -8.86 13.98
CA SER A 11 20.69 -9.24 12.59
C SER A 11 20.18 -8.10 11.69
N CYS A 12 20.50 -8.11 10.40
CA CYS A 12 20.00 -7.14 9.40
C CYS A 12 20.38 -5.67 9.67
N ASN A 13 21.45 -5.40 10.42
CA ASN A 13 21.80 -4.05 10.88
C ASN A 13 23.00 -3.41 10.13
N ARG A 14 23.60 -4.12 9.15
CA ARG A 14 24.79 -3.68 8.39
C ARG A 14 26.00 -3.31 9.25
N PHE A 15 26.19 -3.97 10.40
CA PHE A 15 27.40 -3.74 11.22
C PHE A 15 28.67 -4.12 10.45
N GLU A 16 29.67 -3.24 10.46
CA GLU A 16 30.99 -3.44 9.84
C GLU A 16 32.07 -3.63 10.92
N GLY A 17 33.03 -4.53 10.66
CA GLY A 17 34.16 -4.82 11.56
C GLY A 17 34.17 -6.24 12.12
N GLU A 18 35.11 -6.55 13.01
CA GLU A 18 35.27 -7.92 13.55
C GLU A 18 34.35 -8.20 14.75
N ILE A 19 33.97 -9.47 14.94
CA ILE A 19 33.30 -9.91 16.17
C ILE A 19 34.28 -9.73 17.36
N PRO A 20 33.95 -8.94 18.39
CA PRO A 20 34.88 -8.71 19.49
C PRO A 20 35.09 -9.96 20.35
N ILE A 21 36.34 -10.27 20.71
CA ILE A 21 36.71 -11.37 21.64
C ILE A 21 35.99 -11.22 23.00
N LEU A 22 35.65 -9.99 23.39
CA LEU A 22 34.92 -9.71 24.62
C LEU A 22 33.52 -10.34 24.67
N ILE A 23 32.94 -10.77 23.54
CA ILE A 23 31.65 -11.46 23.50
C ILE A 23 31.66 -12.75 24.33
N GLY A 24 32.80 -13.42 24.40
CA GLY A 24 32.98 -14.63 25.23
C GLY A 24 32.98 -14.39 26.74
N ASN A 25 33.05 -13.13 27.17
CA ASN A 25 32.94 -12.78 28.59
C ASN A 25 31.50 -12.60 29.06
N LEU A 26 30.51 -12.64 28.15
CA LEU A 26 29.10 -12.46 28.46
C LEU A 26 28.47 -13.78 28.89
N LYS A 27 28.81 -14.28 30.08
CA LYS A 27 28.44 -15.64 30.52
C LYS A 27 26.94 -15.95 30.56
N ALA A 28 26.10 -14.92 30.58
CA ALA A 28 24.64 -15.06 30.52
C ALA A 28 24.10 -15.19 29.08
N LEU A 29 24.93 -15.08 28.04
CA LEU A 29 24.50 -15.00 26.64
C LEU A 29 24.17 -16.39 26.08
N HIS A 30 22.88 -16.62 25.85
CA HIS A 30 22.32 -17.88 25.35
C HIS A 30 22.05 -17.85 23.84
N SER A 31 21.50 -16.76 23.29
CA SER A 31 21.05 -16.73 21.89
C SER A 31 21.46 -15.47 21.09
N PRO A 32 22.73 -15.31 20.72
CA PRO A 32 23.19 -14.26 19.81
C PRO A 32 22.82 -14.54 18.34
N ASN A 33 22.15 -13.58 17.71
CA ASN A 33 21.89 -13.50 16.28
C ASN A 33 22.60 -12.25 15.71
N LEU A 34 23.71 -12.43 15.02
CA LEU A 34 24.49 -11.41 14.32
C LEU A 34 24.31 -11.50 12.79
N SER A 35 23.27 -12.18 12.31
CA SER A 35 23.14 -12.51 10.90
C SER A 35 22.88 -11.30 9.99
N ASN A 36 23.12 -11.39 8.69
CA ASN A 36 22.79 -10.33 7.72
C ASN A 36 23.42 -8.97 8.06
N ASN A 37 24.72 -8.97 8.32
CA ASN A 37 25.55 -7.79 8.57
C ASN A 37 26.75 -7.76 7.59
N MET A 38 27.71 -6.86 7.82
CA MET A 38 28.97 -6.77 7.05
C MET A 38 30.18 -7.08 7.96
N LEU A 39 30.00 -7.99 8.92
CA LEU A 39 31.06 -8.34 9.86
C LEU A 39 32.18 -9.08 9.11
N THR A 40 33.43 -8.74 9.42
CA THR A 40 34.66 -9.27 8.80
C THR A 40 35.54 -9.97 9.84
N GLY A 41 36.66 -10.57 9.45
CA GLY A 41 37.59 -11.22 10.39
C GLY A 41 37.16 -12.63 10.83
N GLN A 42 37.77 -13.16 11.90
CA GLN A 42 37.58 -14.56 12.34
C GLN A 42 36.49 -14.70 13.41
N ILE A 43 35.86 -15.88 13.48
CA ILE A 43 34.99 -16.25 14.61
C ILE A 43 35.85 -16.33 15.88
N PRO A 44 35.61 -15.53 16.93
CA PRO A 44 36.46 -15.53 18.11
C PRO A 44 36.38 -16.84 18.88
N SER A 45 37.53 -17.45 19.20
CA SER A 45 37.58 -18.67 20.04
C SER A 45 36.91 -18.48 21.39
N SER A 46 36.90 -17.24 21.92
CA SER A 46 36.27 -16.88 23.18
C SER A 46 34.78 -17.22 23.28
N LEU A 47 34.07 -17.41 22.15
CA LEU A 47 32.69 -17.90 22.13
C LEU A 47 32.54 -19.27 22.81
N GLU A 48 33.60 -20.08 22.88
CA GLU A 48 33.64 -21.35 23.61
C GLU A 48 33.44 -21.19 25.13
N ASN A 49 33.62 -19.99 25.67
CA ASN A 49 33.43 -19.72 27.10
C ASN A 49 31.95 -19.55 27.49
N LEU A 50 31.05 -19.44 26.51
CA LEU A 50 29.61 -19.31 26.68
C LEU A 50 28.99 -20.70 26.87
N LYS A 51 29.17 -21.29 28.06
CA LYS A 51 28.78 -22.68 28.34
C LYS A 51 27.29 -22.95 28.20
N ASP A 52 26.46 -21.92 28.36
CA ASP A 52 24.99 -22.00 28.28
C ASP A 52 24.46 -21.47 26.94
N LEU A 53 25.30 -21.34 25.91
CA LEU A 53 24.91 -20.88 24.57
C LEU A 53 23.94 -21.89 23.94
N GLU A 54 22.70 -21.46 23.65
CA GLU A 54 21.61 -22.24 23.09
C GLU A 54 21.46 -22.08 21.57
N SER A 55 21.75 -20.87 21.05
CA SER A 55 21.65 -20.54 19.63
C SER A 55 22.73 -19.54 19.23
N LEU A 56 23.40 -19.73 18.10
CA LEU A 56 24.35 -18.77 17.54
C LEU A 56 24.11 -18.65 16.03
N ASP A 57 23.53 -17.54 15.61
CA ASP A 57 23.38 -17.21 14.19
C ASP A 57 24.33 -16.07 13.85
N ILE A 58 25.29 -16.30 12.95
CA ILE A 58 26.23 -15.32 12.43
C ILE A 58 26.21 -15.33 10.89
N SER A 59 25.15 -15.88 10.30
CA SER A 59 25.02 -16.05 8.85
C SER A 59 24.96 -14.74 8.07
N GLN A 60 25.14 -14.76 6.75
CA GLN A 60 25.06 -13.58 5.88
C GLN A 60 25.97 -12.43 6.35
N ASN A 61 27.25 -12.73 6.49
CA ASN A 61 28.32 -11.80 6.86
C ASN A 61 29.54 -12.02 5.94
N THR A 62 30.67 -11.39 6.22
CA THR A 62 31.93 -11.57 5.46
C THR A 62 33.05 -12.15 6.32
N LEU A 63 32.69 -12.97 7.32
CA LEU A 63 33.66 -13.61 8.23
C LEU A 63 34.54 -14.60 7.46
N SER A 64 35.79 -14.77 7.90
CA SER A 64 36.82 -15.58 7.24
C SER A 64 37.53 -16.48 8.26
N ALA A 65 38.17 -17.57 7.79
CA ALA A 65 38.83 -18.64 8.58
C ALA A 65 37.93 -19.78 9.08
N ALA A 66 38.53 -20.74 9.80
CA ALA A 66 37.94 -22.01 10.19
C ALA A 66 37.19 -21.91 11.54
N ILE A 67 36.06 -22.61 11.66
CA ILE A 67 35.26 -22.69 12.89
C ILE A 67 36.05 -23.44 13.99
N HIS A 68 36.12 -22.89 15.19
CA HIS A 68 36.80 -23.56 16.30
C HIS A 68 36.08 -24.86 16.69
N GLN A 69 36.78 -26.00 16.67
CA GLN A 69 36.24 -27.33 16.97
C GLN A 69 35.66 -27.43 18.40
N GLN A 70 36.07 -26.57 19.34
CA GLN A 70 35.49 -26.51 20.67
C GLN A 70 34.04 -25.96 20.71
N LEU A 71 33.57 -25.22 19.69
CA LEU A 71 32.20 -24.73 19.63
C LEU A 71 31.17 -25.87 19.52
N SER A 72 31.54 -26.99 18.89
CA SER A 72 30.69 -28.18 18.82
C SER A 72 30.64 -28.98 20.13
N GLN A 73 31.41 -28.60 21.15
CA GLN A 73 31.37 -29.21 22.47
C GLN A 73 30.46 -28.46 23.47
N LEU A 74 29.81 -27.38 23.04
CA LEU A 74 28.84 -26.64 23.86
C LEU A 74 27.53 -27.45 23.95
N SER A 75 27.24 -27.99 25.13
CA SER A 75 26.15 -28.96 25.36
C SER A 75 24.73 -28.41 25.18
N PHE A 76 24.56 -27.10 25.18
CA PHE A 76 23.25 -26.45 25.02
C PHE A 76 23.03 -25.87 23.61
N LEU A 77 24.05 -25.84 22.75
CA LEU A 77 23.97 -25.18 21.44
C LEU A 77 23.14 -26.03 20.47
N SER A 78 21.88 -25.64 20.29
CA SER A 78 20.88 -26.34 19.50
C SER A 78 20.68 -25.77 18.09
N ILE A 79 21.12 -24.52 17.89
CA ILE A 79 21.05 -23.79 16.62
C ILE A 79 22.40 -23.13 16.39
N PHE A 80 23.09 -23.49 15.30
CA PHE A 80 24.34 -22.85 14.90
C PHE A 80 24.32 -22.56 13.40
N ASN A 81 24.07 -21.31 13.04
CA ASN A 81 23.92 -20.88 11.66
C ASN A 81 25.05 -19.94 11.27
N VAL A 82 25.93 -20.39 10.36
CA VAL A 82 27.09 -19.64 9.87
C VAL A 82 27.05 -19.42 8.36
N SER A 83 25.93 -19.79 7.72
CA SER A 83 25.75 -19.78 6.26
C SER A 83 26.05 -18.41 5.65
N HIS A 84 26.44 -18.34 4.38
CA HIS A 84 26.72 -17.07 3.69
C HIS A 84 27.79 -16.20 4.39
N ASN A 85 28.90 -16.82 4.81
CA ASN A 85 30.15 -16.17 5.19
C ASN A 85 31.29 -16.67 4.30
N ASN A 86 32.45 -16.02 4.35
CA ASN A 86 33.65 -16.42 3.60
C ASN A 86 34.54 -17.38 4.42
N LEU A 87 33.92 -18.29 5.19
CA LEU A 87 34.61 -19.22 6.09
C LEU A 87 35.31 -20.32 5.29
N MET A 88 36.53 -20.67 5.68
CA MET A 88 37.22 -21.82 5.12
C MET A 88 36.53 -23.08 5.67
N HIS A 89 35.89 -23.84 4.79
CA HIS A 89 35.25 -25.12 5.11
C HIS A 89 36.23 -26.01 5.89
N LEU A 90 35.89 -26.34 7.14
CA LEU A 90 36.44 -27.49 7.84
C LEU A 90 35.81 -28.75 7.25
N THR A 91 36.46 -29.30 6.22
CA THR A 91 36.61 -30.74 6.11
C THR A 91 37.36 -31.19 7.37
N ILE A 92 36.66 -31.76 8.37
CA ILE A 92 37.33 -32.23 9.60
C ILE A 92 38.02 -33.57 9.32
N LEU A 93 39.34 -33.57 9.53
CA LEU A 93 40.26 -34.72 9.68
C LEU A 93 40.59 -35.59 8.43
N HIS A 94 41.89 -35.51 8.12
CA HIS A 94 42.76 -36.49 7.44
C HIS A 94 42.81 -36.57 5.90
N LEU A 95 43.89 -35.91 5.42
CA LEU A 95 44.85 -36.32 4.37
C LEU A 95 44.65 -35.84 2.91
N ARG A 96 45.40 -34.74 2.66
CA ARG A 96 46.29 -34.47 1.51
C ARG A 96 45.67 -34.26 0.11
N VAL A 97 45.53 -32.95 -0.16
CA VAL A 97 45.80 -32.22 -1.40
C VAL A 97 46.74 -32.91 -2.40
N THR A 98 46.31 -32.96 -3.66
CA THR A 98 47.20 -32.62 -4.78
C THR A 98 46.46 -31.81 -5.85
N LEU A 99 46.99 -30.59 -6.05
CA LEU A 99 47.09 -29.85 -7.31
C LEU A 99 45.78 -29.40 -7.97
N ASP A 100 45.49 -28.10 -7.88
CA ASP A 100 45.69 -27.29 -9.09
C ASP A 100 45.73 -25.77 -8.84
N TYR A 101 46.47 -25.07 -9.73
CA TYR A 101 46.58 -23.63 -9.94
C TYR A 101 47.31 -22.75 -8.92
N ALA A 102 48.64 -22.70 -9.10
CA ALA A 102 49.40 -21.47 -8.98
C ALA A 102 49.64 -20.90 -10.39
N GLU A 103 49.01 -19.77 -10.72
CA GLU A 103 49.57 -18.68 -11.53
C GLU A 103 48.51 -17.59 -11.73
N THR A 104 48.58 -16.51 -10.96
CA THR A 104 48.75 -15.15 -11.50
C THR A 104 48.78 -14.09 -10.39
N TRP A 105 49.77 -13.21 -10.50
CA TRP A 105 49.91 -11.91 -9.86
C TRP A 105 50.45 -11.89 -8.42
N MET A 106 51.74 -11.58 -8.30
CA MET A 106 52.16 -10.29 -7.71
C MET A 106 53.61 -10.02 -8.08
N VAL A 107 53.77 -9.06 -8.99
CA VAL A 107 55.01 -8.31 -9.21
C VAL A 107 55.17 -7.33 -8.05
N GLY A 108 56.34 -7.35 -7.42
CA GLY A 108 56.87 -6.23 -6.63
C GLY A 108 56.99 -6.48 -5.13
N TYR A 109 58.16 -6.97 -4.68
CA TYR A 109 59.11 -6.29 -3.76
C TYR A 109 60.23 -7.28 -3.29
N ASP A 110 61.14 -6.78 -2.44
CA ASP A 110 62.62 -6.88 -2.42
C ASP A 110 63.29 -8.20 -1.92
N GLN A 111 64.58 -8.37 -2.23
CA GLN A 111 65.39 -9.60 -2.10
C GLN A 111 65.84 -9.99 -0.68
N LYS A 112 65.55 -9.23 0.38
CA LYS A 112 66.12 -9.50 1.71
C LYS A 112 65.31 -10.49 2.58
N GLU A 113 64.01 -10.63 2.34
CA GLU A 113 63.14 -11.58 3.08
C GLU A 113 63.15 -13.02 2.50
N LYS A 114 63.75 -13.24 1.33
CA LYS A 114 63.77 -14.56 0.66
C LYS A 114 64.71 -15.59 1.31
N ARG A 115 65.66 -15.19 2.17
CA ARG A 115 66.63 -16.10 2.79
C ARG A 115 66.19 -16.67 4.14
N GLU A 116 65.41 -15.92 4.92
CA GLU A 116 64.87 -16.42 6.20
C GLU A 116 63.68 -17.37 5.98
N ALA A 117 62.81 -17.07 5.01
CA ALA A 117 61.72 -17.96 4.60
C ALA A 117 62.19 -19.33 4.06
N LYS A 118 63.42 -19.42 3.52
CA LYS A 118 63.98 -20.68 2.98
C LYS A 118 64.51 -21.61 4.08
N LEU A 119 64.97 -21.06 5.21
CA LEU A 119 65.53 -21.82 6.33
C LEU A 119 64.44 -22.33 7.30
N GLU A 120 63.35 -21.57 7.48
CA GLU A 120 62.17 -22.05 8.22
C GLU A 120 61.41 -23.13 7.46
N LYS A 121 61.31 -23.03 6.12
CA LYS A 121 60.69 -24.06 5.28
C LYS A 121 61.39 -25.42 5.39
N GLN A 122 62.73 -25.45 5.51
CA GLN A 122 63.47 -26.70 5.69
C GLN A 122 63.31 -27.31 7.10
N ARG A 123 63.19 -26.49 8.14
CA ARG A 123 62.91 -26.97 9.52
C ARG A 123 61.49 -27.49 9.69
N LEU A 124 60.51 -26.89 9.01
CA LEU A 124 59.12 -27.32 9.02
C LEU A 124 58.94 -28.67 8.31
N VAL A 125 59.60 -28.87 7.16
CA VAL A 125 59.56 -30.13 6.39
C VAL A 125 60.18 -31.29 7.20
N PHE A 126 61.26 -31.05 7.93
CA PHE A 126 61.90 -32.10 8.75
C PHE A 126 61.07 -32.45 10.00
N LYS A 127 60.41 -31.46 10.63
CA LYS A 127 59.45 -31.71 11.73
C LYS A 127 58.19 -32.43 11.28
N LEU A 128 57.69 -32.13 10.07
CA LEU A 128 56.56 -32.83 9.44
C LEU A 128 56.90 -34.29 9.08
N LEU A 129 58.15 -34.59 8.70
CA LEU A 129 58.57 -35.96 8.40
C LEU A 129 58.64 -36.85 9.65
N LEU A 130 59.10 -36.30 10.78
CA LEU A 130 59.17 -37.01 12.06
C LEU A 130 57.79 -37.24 12.69
N LEU A 131 56.85 -36.31 12.53
CA LEU A 131 55.47 -36.47 13.01
C LEU A 131 54.73 -37.60 12.27
N ASN A 132 54.98 -37.77 10.97
CA ASN A 132 54.36 -38.83 10.17
C ASN A 132 54.84 -40.25 10.54
N ILE A 133 56.05 -40.41 11.08
CA ILE A 133 56.58 -41.73 11.49
C ILE A 133 56.02 -42.14 12.87
N VAL A 134 55.69 -41.18 13.74
CA VAL A 134 55.13 -41.44 15.08
C VAL A 134 53.62 -41.69 15.03
N VAL A 135 52.89 -41.04 14.12
CA VAL A 135 51.43 -41.27 13.93
C VAL A 135 51.12 -42.61 13.28
N ALA A 136 52.05 -43.18 12.51
CA ALA A 136 51.85 -44.45 11.79
C ALA A 136 51.84 -45.73 12.68
N ASN A 137 51.99 -45.63 14.00
CA ASN A 137 52.03 -46.78 14.91
C ASN A 137 51.05 -46.70 16.11
N ILE A 138 50.03 -45.83 16.05
CA ILE A 138 48.94 -45.84 17.02
C ILE A 138 47.74 -46.53 16.37
N PRO A 139 47.21 -47.64 16.91
CA PRO A 139 45.99 -48.24 16.39
C PRO A 139 44.83 -47.29 16.72
N PHE A 140 44.42 -46.46 15.75
CA PHE A 140 43.15 -45.78 15.81
C PHE A 140 42.05 -46.80 15.54
N THR A 141 41.25 -47.08 16.57
CA THR A 141 39.90 -47.60 16.39
C THR A 141 39.13 -46.56 15.58
N SER A 142 38.87 -46.86 14.31
CA SER A 142 37.94 -46.11 13.46
C SER A 142 36.62 -45.86 14.21
N SER A 143 36.26 -44.61 14.47
CA SER A 143 34.88 -44.26 14.73
C SER A 143 34.16 -44.30 13.39
N TRP A 144 33.56 -45.44 13.06
CA TRP A 144 32.67 -45.56 11.91
C TRP A 144 31.46 -44.66 12.20
N GLN A 145 31.30 -43.55 11.48
CA GLN A 145 29.96 -42.97 11.38
C GLN A 145 29.09 -44.00 10.66
N PRO A 146 27.91 -44.35 11.20
CA PRO A 146 27.01 -45.27 10.52
C PRO A 146 26.62 -44.68 9.16
N PHE A 147 26.60 -45.52 8.13
CA PHE A 147 26.04 -45.13 6.84
C PHE A 147 24.53 -44.91 6.98
N CYS A 148 24.00 -43.94 6.24
CA CYS A 148 22.57 -43.79 6.03
C CYS A 148 21.97 -45.12 5.55
N HIS A 149 20.80 -45.47 6.10
CA HIS A 149 20.09 -46.67 5.65
C HIS A 149 19.64 -46.50 4.20
N ASP A 150 19.89 -47.53 3.37
CA ASP A 150 19.59 -47.49 1.93
C ASP A 150 18.10 -47.20 1.65
N ASP A 151 17.20 -47.68 2.51
CA ASP A 151 15.76 -47.45 2.41
C ASP A 151 15.43 -45.96 2.60
N GLU A 152 15.98 -45.31 3.64
CA GLU A 152 15.76 -43.89 3.92
C GLU A 152 16.40 -42.99 2.85
N ARG A 153 17.59 -43.36 2.36
CA ARG A 153 18.21 -42.70 1.20
C ARG A 153 17.30 -42.75 -0.03
N SER A 154 16.72 -43.92 -0.31
CA SER A 154 15.83 -44.12 -1.46
C SER A 154 14.55 -43.28 -1.32
N VAL A 155 14.00 -43.19 -0.11
CA VAL A 155 12.85 -42.35 0.21
C VAL A 155 13.14 -40.86 -0.03
N LEU A 156 14.32 -40.37 0.37
CA LEU A 156 14.73 -38.98 0.13
C LEU A 156 14.94 -38.68 -1.36
N LEU A 157 15.48 -39.61 -2.15
CA LEU A 157 15.58 -39.42 -3.61
C LEU A 157 14.21 -39.38 -4.28
N GLN A 158 13.27 -40.24 -3.87
CA GLN A 158 11.88 -40.17 -4.36
C GLN A 158 11.18 -38.87 -3.97
N PHE A 159 11.46 -38.35 -2.76
CA PHE A 159 10.99 -37.04 -2.35
C PHE A 159 11.52 -35.94 -3.27
N LYS A 160 12.82 -35.95 -3.62
CA LYS A 160 13.41 -35.03 -4.60
C LYS A 160 12.73 -35.11 -5.97
N GLU A 161 12.44 -36.33 -6.45
CA GLU A 161 11.79 -36.55 -7.76
C GLU A 161 10.33 -36.05 -7.82
N SER A 162 9.71 -35.76 -6.67
CA SER A 162 8.31 -35.32 -6.59
C SER A 162 8.08 -33.85 -6.98
N PHE A 163 9.14 -33.07 -7.23
CA PHE A 163 9.06 -31.63 -7.51
C PHE A 163 9.53 -31.29 -8.94
N PHE A 164 8.83 -30.36 -9.60
CA PHE A 164 9.12 -29.92 -10.98
C PHE A 164 9.88 -28.59 -10.98
N ASP A 165 10.76 -28.37 -11.98
CA ASP A 165 11.37 -27.05 -12.31
C ASP A 165 11.98 -26.27 -11.13
N ILE A 166 12.86 -26.94 -10.39
CA ILE A 166 13.61 -26.41 -9.24
C ILE A 166 14.42 -25.12 -9.55
N GLU A 167 14.72 -24.84 -10.83
CA GLU A 167 15.53 -23.67 -11.26
C GLU A 167 14.74 -22.37 -11.51
N PHE A 168 13.42 -22.40 -11.72
CA PHE A 168 12.65 -21.23 -12.20
C PHE A 168 11.87 -20.47 -11.11
N GLU A 169 11.80 -20.99 -9.88
CA GLU A 169 10.90 -20.47 -8.83
C GLU A 169 11.61 -19.71 -7.68
N CYS A 170 12.93 -19.56 -7.69
CA CYS A 170 13.64 -18.82 -6.64
C CYS A 170 13.34 -17.30 -6.73
N ARG A 171 12.52 -16.77 -5.82
CA ARG A 171 12.09 -15.36 -5.83
C ARG A 171 12.95 -14.45 -4.95
N PHE A 172 13.74 -14.99 -4.02
CA PHE A 172 14.52 -14.19 -3.08
C PHE A 172 16.05 -14.37 -3.22
N GLN A 173 16.78 -13.32 -2.86
CA GLN A 173 18.23 -13.29 -2.89
C GLN A 173 18.81 -14.14 -1.74
N GLY A 174 19.24 -15.37 -2.05
CA GLY A 174 19.79 -16.33 -1.07
C GLY A 174 19.12 -17.70 -1.08
N ASP A 175 17.99 -17.86 -1.78
CA ASP A 175 17.35 -19.15 -1.98
C ASP A 175 18.20 -20.03 -2.91
N TYR A 176 18.40 -21.30 -2.56
CA TYR A 176 19.02 -22.27 -3.45
C TYR A 176 18.52 -23.68 -3.16
N PRO A 177 18.41 -24.52 -4.19
CA PRO A 177 17.81 -25.83 -4.03
C PRO A 177 18.77 -26.87 -3.44
N LYS A 178 18.70 -27.06 -2.11
CA LYS A 178 19.53 -28.02 -1.36
C LYS A 178 19.43 -29.45 -1.91
N VAL A 179 18.25 -29.85 -2.37
CA VAL A 179 17.98 -31.19 -2.92
C VAL A 179 18.78 -31.50 -4.20
N LEU A 180 19.32 -30.50 -4.91
CA LEU A 180 20.13 -30.76 -6.10
C LEU A 180 21.41 -31.53 -5.78
N GLN A 181 21.98 -31.37 -4.59
CA GLN A 181 23.20 -32.06 -4.15
C GLN A 181 22.97 -33.52 -3.72
N TRP A 182 21.72 -33.97 -3.67
CA TRP A 182 21.39 -35.36 -3.29
C TRP A 182 21.66 -36.28 -4.48
N GLU A 183 22.67 -37.14 -4.37
CA GLU A 183 23.15 -38.00 -5.44
C GLU A 183 23.12 -39.48 -5.06
N SER A 184 22.88 -40.36 -6.04
CA SER A 184 22.78 -41.80 -5.82
C SER A 184 24.12 -42.54 -5.84
N GLU A 185 25.21 -41.94 -6.37
CA GLU A 185 26.50 -42.59 -6.59
C GLU A 185 27.69 -41.68 -6.22
N GLY A 186 28.79 -42.24 -5.70
CA GLY A 186 30.03 -41.51 -5.37
C GLY A 186 30.30 -41.36 -3.86
N GLU A 187 31.20 -40.45 -3.48
CA GLU A 187 31.45 -40.06 -2.08
C GLU A 187 30.18 -39.46 -1.40
N SER A 188 29.20 -39.04 -2.21
CA SER A 188 27.85 -38.57 -1.87
C SER A 188 26.81 -39.69 -1.64
N SER A 189 27.20 -40.97 -1.68
CA SER A 189 26.28 -42.12 -1.48
C SER A 189 25.71 -42.25 -0.06
N ASN A 190 26.28 -41.56 0.92
CA ASN A 190 25.77 -41.49 2.29
C ASN A 190 24.85 -40.27 2.45
N CYS A 191 23.53 -40.50 2.58
CA CYS A 191 22.55 -39.42 2.70
C CYS A 191 22.77 -38.51 3.92
N CYS A 192 23.47 -38.99 4.95
CA CYS A 192 23.82 -38.20 6.14
C CYS A 192 24.82 -37.06 5.86
N LEU A 193 25.41 -37.03 4.66
CA LEU A 193 26.28 -35.95 4.19
C LEU A 193 25.55 -34.96 3.28
N TRP A 194 24.28 -35.21 2.96
CA TRP A 194 23.51 -34.34 2.08
C TRP A 194 23.11 -33.05 2.78
N ASP A 195 23.12 -31.96 2.01
CA ASP A 195 22.65 -30.66 2.50
C ASP A 195 21.18 -30.77 2.93
N GLY A 196 20.89 -30.23 4.11
CA GLY A 196 19.58 -30.32 4.75
C GLY A 196 19.28 -31.64 5.46
N ILE A 197 20.15 -32.66 5.43
CA ILE A 197 19.91 -33.96 6.10
C ILE A 197 20.81 -34.11 7.32
N LEU A 198 20.22 -34.54 8.44
CA LEU A 198 20.97 -34.92 9.65
C LEU A 198 20.50 -36.30 10.14
N CYS A 199 21.47 -37.16 10.41
CA CYS A 199 21.25 -38.51 10.93
C CYS A 199 21.68 -38.65 12.38
N ASP A 200 21.11 -39.62 13.09
CA ASP A 200 21.55 -40.02 14.42
C ASP A 200 22.96 -40.63 14.36
N GLU A 201 23.87 -40.09 15.16
CA GLU A 201 25.30 -40.44 15.13
C GLU A 201 25.60 -41.90 15.47
N LYS A 202 24.66 -42.61 16.13
CA LYS A 202 24.85 -43.99 16.58
C LYS A 202 24.18 -45.01 15.67
N THR A 203 23.05 -44.64 15.07
CA THR A 203 22.19 -45.58 14.33
C THR A 203 22.16 -45.32 12.83
N GLY A 204 22.53 -44.13 12.37
CA GLY A 204 22.51 -43.74 10.96
C GLY A 204 21.12 -43.42 10.41
N HIS A 205 20.07 -43.43 11.24
CA HIS A 205 18.72 -43.04 10.83
C HIS A 205 18.60 -41.53 10.65
N VAL A 206 17.86 -41.10 9.64
CA VAL A 206 17.54 -39.69 9.38
C VAL A 206 16.63 -39.15 10.47
N ILE A 207 17.12 -38.16 11.21
CA ILE A 207 16.40 -37.51 12.32
C ILE A 207 16.01 -36.07 12.01
N SER A 208 16.57 -35.44 10.98
CA SER A 208 16.16 -34.11 10.56
C SER A 208 16.27 -33.92 9.06
N VAL A 209 15.24 -33.28 8.51
CA VAL A 209 15.14 -32.85 7.11
C VAL A 209 14.85 -31.35 7.10
N ASP A 210 15.80 -30.54 6.64
CA ASP A 210 15.69 -29.10 6.46
C ASP A 210 15.94 -28.72 5.00
N VAL A 211 14.85 -28.63 4.25
CA VAL A 211 14.81 -28.12 2.88
C VAL A 211 14.11 -26.77 2.81
N SER A 212 14.26 -25.96 3.86
CA SER A 212 13.78 -24.57 3.83
C SER A 212 14.56 -23.75 2.79
N HIS A 213 13.92 -22.72 2.22
CA HIS A 213 14.51 -21.83 1.20
C HIS A 213 15.11 -22.60 0.00
N SER A 214 14.46 -23.71 -0.40
CA SER A 214 14.98 -24.65 -1.41
C SER A 214 14.29 -24.55 -2.77
N CYS A 215 13.46 -23.53 -2.98
CA CYS A 215 12.71 -23.30 -4.22
C CYS A 215 11.89 -24.51 -4.67
N LEU A 216 11.40 -25.32 -3.72
CA LEU A 216 10.59 -26.49 -4.05
C LEU A 216 9.21 -26.04 -4.55
N PHE A 217 8.85 -26.49 -5.75
CA PHE A 217 7.54 -26.26 -6.34
C PHE A 217 6.80 -27.58 -6.57
N GLY A 218 5.54 -27.66 -6.10
CA GLY A 218 4.69 -28.82 -6.32
C GLY A 218 3.77 -29.12 -5.14
N SER A 219 3.61 -30.39 -4.80
CA SER A 219 2.79 -30.83 -3.67
C SER A 219 3.35 -32.12 -3.07
N ILE A 220 3.16 -32.33 -1.77
CA ILE A 220 3.48 -33.60 -1.11
C ILE A 220 2.15 -34.32 -0.90
N ASN A 221 2.01 -35.57 -1.36
CA ASN A 221 0.77 -36.34 -1.18
C ASN A 221 0.85 -37.24 0.06
N SER A 222 -0.28 -37.49 0.75
CA SER A 222 -0.33 -38.35 1.94
C SER A 222 0.09 -39.81 1.71
N ASP A 223 0.12 -40.28 0.46
CA ASP A 223 0.60 -41.61 0.08
C ASP A 223 2.10 -41.64 -0.27
N SER A 224 2.80 -40.51 -0.15
CA SER A 224 4.24 -40.42 -0.38
C SER A 224 5.02 -41.33 0.57
N THR A 225 6.05 -41.99 0.02
CA THR A 225 7.01 -42.79 0.78
C THR A 225 7.80 -41.95 1.77
N PHE A 226 7.83 -40.61 1.62
CA PHE A 226 8.47 -39.68 2.56
C PHE A 226 8.03 -39.88 4.02
N PHE A 227 6.75 -40.24 4.25
CA PHE A 227 6.22 -40.46 5.60
C PHE A 227 6.69 -41.76 6.27
N SER A 228 7.50 -42.58 5.58
CA SER A 228 8.16 -43.76 6.14
C SER A 228 9.45 -43.46 6.93
N LEU A 229 9.91 -42.20 6.97
CA LEU A 229 11.03 -41.76 7.82
C LEU A 229 10.58 -41.67 9.30
N LEU A 230 10.32 -42.82 9.92
CA LEU A 230 9.66 -42.91 11.24
C LEU A 230 10.48 -42.32 12.40
N HIS A 231 11.80 -42.18 12.22
CA HIS A 231 12.74 -41.64 13.20
C HIS A 231 12.90 -40.12 13.13
N LEU A 232 12.16 -39.45 12.23
CA LEU A 232 12.28 -38.02 12.02
C LEU A 232 11.83 -37.21 13.24
N GLN A 233 12.73 -36.34 13.72
CA GLN A 233 12.54 -35.49 14.89
C GLN A 233 12.36 -34.01 14.51
N ARG A 234 12.94 -33.55 13.39
CA ARG A 234 12.76 -32.18 12.90
C ARG A 234 12.44 -32.19 11.41
N LEU A 235 11.41 -31.42 11.04
CA LEU A 235 11.03 -31.20 9.65
C LEU A 235 10.87 -29.71 9.40
N ASN A 236 11.66 -29.17 8.48
CA ASN A 236 11.61 -27.78 8.07
C ASN A 236 11.41 -27.67 6.55
N LEU A 237 10.20 -27.25 6.15
CA LEU A 237 9.80 -27.04 4.76
C LEU A 237 9.50 -25.56 4.46
N ALA A 238 9.90 -24.65 5.36
CA ALA A 238 9.56 -23.23 5.27
C ALA A 238 10.12 -22.54 4.02
N HIS A 239 9.47 -21.47 3.55
CA HIS A 239 9.94 -20.68 2.41
C HIS A 239 10.11 -21.51 1.13
N ASN A 240 9.07 -22.26 0.77
CA ASN A 240 8.96 -22.99 -0.51
C ASN A 240 7.61 -22.65 -1.19
N ASN A 241 7.22 -23.34 -2.26
CA ASN A 241 5.94 -23.14 -2.92
C ASN A 241 5.23 -24.47 -3.17
N PHE A 242 4.45 -24.94 -2.21
CA PHE A 242 3.64 -26.15 -2.35
C PHE A 242 2.32 -25.91 -3.08
N ASN A 243 2.27 -24.91 -3.98
CA ASN A 243 1.23 -24.69 -4.98
C ASN A 243 -0.21 -24.80 -4.44
N PHE A 244 -0.48 -24.12 -3.32
CA PHE A 244 -1.81 -24.12 -2.67
C PHE A 244 -2.31 -25.51 -2.30
N SER A 245 -1.43 -26.49 -2.11
CA SER A 245 -1.80 -27.86 -1.72
C SER A 245 -2.13 -27.96 -0.22
N GLN A 246 -2.83 -29.02 0.16
CA GLN A 246 -3.17 -29.27 1.56
C GLN A 246 -1.98 -29.87 2.32
N ILE A 247 -1.89 -29.58 3.62
CA ILE A 247 -0.94 -30.27 4.49
C ILE A 247 -1.31 -31.77 4.52
N PRO A 248 -0.39 -32.69 4.21
CA PRO A 248 -0.70 -34.12 4.15
C PRO A 248 -1.09 -34.68 5.51
N SER A 249 -2.21 -35.40 5.59
CA SER A 249 -2.65 -36.10 6.81
C SER A 249 -1.62 -37.11 7.32
N ALA A 250 -0.80 -37.68 6.44
CA ALA A 250 0.28 -38.59 6.81
C ALA A 250 1.38 -37.94 7.66
N ILE A 251 1.41 -36.61 7.81
CA ILE A 251 2.30 -35.92 8.75
C ILE A 251 2.21 -36.49 10.17
N GLY A 252 1.02 -36.98 10.57
CA GLY A 252 0.79 -37.61 11.88
C GLY A 252 1.51 -38.94 12.09
N GLN A 253 2.19 -39.49 11.06
CA GLN A 253 3.01 -40.70 11.18
C GLN A 253 4.39 -40.43 11.82
N PHE A 254 4.88 -39.18 11.81
CA PHE A 254 6.15 -38.80 12.42
C PHE A 254 6.04 -38.71 13.95
N SER A 255 5.83 -39.86 14.61
CA SER A 255 5.58 -39.92 16.06
C SER A 255 6.74 -39.40 16.94
N ASP A 256 7.94 -39.31 16.37
CA ASP A 256 9.15 -38.77 17.02
C ASP A 256 9.38 -37.27 16.80
N LEU A 257 8.51 -36.59 16.04
CA LEU A 257 8.68 -35.20 15.67
C LEU A 257 8.58 -34.25 16.87
N THR A 258 9.58 -33.40 17.01
CA THR A 258 9.71 -32.36 18.05
C THR A 258 9.66 -30.95 17.47
N TYR A 259 10.01 -30.78 16.19
CA TYR A 259 10.01 -29.50 15.47
C TYR A 259 9.36 -29.66 14.10
N LEU A 260 8.33 -28.86 13.83
CA LEU A 260 7.66 -28.79 12.53
C LEU A 260 7.53 -27.34 12.09
N ASN A 261 8.11 -27.01 10.94
CA ASN A 261 7.99 -25.70 10.32
C ASN A 261 7.51 -25.81 8.86
N LEU A 262 6.33 -25.26 8.61
CA LEU A 262 5.66 -25.20 7.30
C LEU A 262 5.37 -23.74 6.89
N SER A 263 6.07 -22.77 7.49
CA SER A 263 5.77 -21.36 7.32
C SER A 263 6.10 -20.83 5.94
N ASN A 264 5.28 -19.93 5.41
CA ASN A 264 5.50 -19.27 4.11
C ASN A 264 5.78 -20.27 2.98
N SER A 265 4.95 -21.31 2.88
CA SER A 265 5.18 -22.38 1.91
C SER A 265 3.99 -22.64 0.97
N GLY A 266 2.98 -21.77 0.98
CA GLY A 266 1.82 -21.87 0.09
C GLY A 266 0.91 -23.08 0.40
N PHE A 267 0.90 -23.61 1.63
CA PHE A 267 -0.09 -24.62 2.00
C PHE A 267 -1.48 -23.99 2.19
N SER A 268 -2.54 -24.73 1.85
CA SER A 268 -3.92 -24.25 1.93
C SER A 268 -4.87 -25.26 2.56
N GLY A 269 -6.08 -24.80 2.91
CA GLY A 269 -7.14 -25.63 3.46
C GLY A 269 -7.04 -25.85 4.96
N GLN A 270 -7.81 -26.81 5.46
CA GLN A 270 -7.88 -27.14 6.88
C GLN A 270 -6.63 -27.91 7.32
N VAL A 271 -5.98 -27.46 8.39
CA VAL A 271 -4.89 -28.20 9.05
C VAL A 271 -5.41 -29.59 9.44
N PRO A 272 -4.72 -30.69 9.09
CA PRO A 272 -5.22 -32.06 9.31
C PRO A 272 -5.27 -32.41 10.81
N SER A 273 -6.27 -33.21 11.20
CA SER A 273 -6.46 -33.65 12.59
C SER A 273 -5.34 -34.56 13.11
N GLU A 274 -4.65 -35.22 12.20
CA GLU A 274 -3.53 -36.11 12.42
C GLU A 274 -2.32 -35.39 13.01
N ILE A 275 -2.25 -34.05 12.91
CA ILE A 275 -1.24 -33.24 13.61
C ILE A 275 -1.30 -33.45 15.12
N LEU A 276 -2.48 -33.80 15.67
CA LEU A 276 -2.66 -34.09 17.09
C LEU A 276 -1.96 -35.39 17.55
N ASN A 277 -1.53 -36.25 16.61
CA ASN A 277 -0.74 -37.44 16.93
C ASN A 277 0.72 -37.13 17.28
N LEU A 278 1.19 -35.92 16.95
CA LEU A 278 2.56 -35.46 17.18
C LEU A 278 2.79 -35.04 18.65
N THR A 279 2.53 -35.94 19.58
CA THR A 279 2.52 -35.64 21.03
C THR A 279 3.89 -35.22 21.62
N LYS A 280 4.98 -35.43 20.87
CA LYS A 280 6.34 -34.99 21.23
C LYS A 280 6.68 -33.58 20.74
N LEU A 281 5.79 -32.95 19.98
CA LEU A 281 6.04 -31.66 19.35
C LEU A 281 6.25 -30.55 20.39
N SER A 282 7.38 -29.88 20.27
CA SER A 282 7.80 -28.74 21.09
C SER A 282 7.69 -27.41 20.34
N SER A 283 7.83 -27.42 19.02
CA SER A 283 7.74 -26.24 18.17
C SER A 283 6.87 -26.53 16.94
N LEU A 284 5.88 -25.68 16.73
CA LEU A 284 5.00 -25.70 15.56
C LEU A 284 4.91 -24.31 14.94
N ASP A 285 5.31 -24.20 13.68
CA ASP A 285 5.14 -23.00 12.86
C ASP A 285 4.36 -23.31 11.58
N LEU A 286 3.20 -22.66 11.45
CA LEU A 286 2.30 -22.74 10.27
C LEU A 286 2.11 -21.37 9.61
N SER A 287 2.87 -20.37 10.04
CA SER A 287 2.58 -18.98 9.75
C SER A 287 2.81 -18.58 8.30
N LEU A 288 2.30 -17.40 7.92
CA LEU A 288 2.57 -16.77 6.61
C LEU A 288 2.15 -17.61 5.39
N ASN A 289 1.20 -18.54 5.55
CA ASN A 289 0.54 -19.22 4.44
C ASN A 289 -0.69 -18.40 4.00
N TYR A 290 -0.44 -17.29 3.30
CA TYR A 290 -1.45 -16.41 2.71
C TYR A 290 -1.09 -16.09 1.25
N ASP A 291 -2.08 -15.71 0.44
CA ASP A 291 -1.84 -15.24 -0.92
C ASP A 291 -1.37 -13.76 -0.87
N PRO A 292 -0.16 -13.43 -1.33
CA PRO A 292 0.36 -12.06 -1.27
C PRO A 292 -0.37 -11.08 -2.20
N ILE A 293 -1.15 -11.56 -3.17
CA ILE A 293 -1.90 -10.72 -4.12
C ILE A 293 -3.28 -10.40 -3.56
N THR A 294 -3.97 -11.41 -3.05
CA THR A 294 -5.36 -11.27 -2.56
C THR A 294 -5.44 -11.05 -1.05
N GLU A 295 -4.32 -11.15 -0.34
CA GLU A 295 -4.20 -11.17 1.13
C GLU A 295 -5.05 -12.25 1.82
N VAL A 296 -5.53 -13.24 1.05
CA VAL A 296 -6.37 -14.32 1.57
C VAL A 296 -5.51 -15.30 2.37
N LYS A 297 -5.87 -15.52 3.63
CA LYS A 297 -5.31 -16.57 4.48
C LYS A 297 -5.64 -17.95 3.90
N LEU A 298 -4.63 -18.74 3.57
CA LEU A 298 -4.82 -20.03 2.89
C LEU A 298 -5.13 -21.17 3.87
N LEU A 299 -4.48 -21.18 5.03
CA LEU A 299 -4.67 -22.20 6.06
C LEU A 299 -5.82 -21.87 7.02
N GLN A 300 -6.55 -22.89 7.43
CA GLN A 300 -7.64 -22.83 8.40
C GLN A 300 -7.37 -23.74 9.61
N LEU A 301 -7.59 -23.24 10.82
CA LEU A 301 -7.46 -24.00 12.08
C LEU A 301 -8.81 -24.05 12.82
N LYS A 302 -9.81 -24.68 12.18
CA LYS A 302 -11.19 -24.79 12.71
C LYS A 302 -11.48 -26.15 13.34
N ASN A 303 -11.01 -27.23 12.72
CA ASN A 303 -11.07 -28.57 13.30
C ASN A 303 -9.90 -29.45 12.80
N PRO A 304 -8.83 -29.66 13.59
CA PRO A 304 -8.68 -29.22 14.98
C PRO A 304 -8.67 -27.70 15.08
N ASN A 305 -9.20 -27.18 16.19
CA ASN A 305 -9.11 -25.77 16.55
C ASN A 305 -7.96 -25.53 17.54
N LEU A 306 -7.66 -24.25 17.78
CA LEU A 306 -6.64 -23.82 18.73
C LEU A 306 -6.78 -24.50 20.10
N LYS A 307 -8.00 -24.63 20.63
CA LYS A 307 -8.25 -25.29 21.92
C LYS A 307 -7.85 -26.77 21.89
N THR A 308 -8.29 -27.52 20.88
CA THR A 308 -7.95 -28.95 20.75
C THR A 308 -6.46 -29.16 20.46
N LEU A 309 -5.84 -28.27 19.70
CA LEU A 309 -4.40 -28.32 19.41
C LEU A 309 -3.59 -28.21 20.71
N LEU A 310 -3.90 -27.19 21.51
CA LEU A 310 -3.25 -26.98 22.81
C LEU A 310 -3.53 -28.18 23.74
N GLN A 311 -4.78 -28.62 23.88
CA GLN A 311 -5.15 -29.77 24.73
C GLN A 311 -4.36 -31.06 24.47
N ASN A 312 -4.03 -31.35 23.23
CA ASN A 312 -3.35 -32.59 22.85
C ASN A 312 -1.82 -32.42 22.81
N LEU A 313 -1.31 -31.27 22.38
CA LEU A 313 0.13 -31.01 22.22
C LEU A 313 0.73 -30.38 23.48
N THR A 314 0.71 -31.13 24.59
CA THR A 314 1.08 -30.63 25.93
C THR A 314 2.56 -30.26 26.12
N ARG A 315 3.45 -30.66 25.19
CA ARG A 315 4.89 -30.34 25.21
C ARG A 315 5.25 -29.10 24.42
N LEU A 316 4.26 -28.42 23.85
CA LEU A 316 4.49 -27.27 22.99
C LEU A 316 5.08 -26.10 23.79
N GLU A 317 6.25 -25.65 23.36
CA GLU A 317 6.98 -24.48 23.86
C GLU A 317 6.76 -23.28 22.93
N THR A 318 6.77 -23.54 21.61
CA THR A 318 6.61 -22.52 20.57
C THR A 318 5.42 -22.83 19.68
N LEU A 319 4.47 -21.91 19.61
CA LEU A 319 3.34 -21.94 18.68
C LEU A 319 3.28 -20.65 17.87
N ILE A 320 3.51 -20.77 16.56
CA ILE A 320 3.48 -19.65 15.62
C ILE A 320 2.46 -19.99 14.53
N VAL A 321 1.32 -19.31 14.55
CA VAL A 321 0.22 -19.51 13.58
C VAL A 321 -0.28 -18.18 13.03
N SER A 322 0.59 -17.16 13.02
CA SER A 322 0.30 -15.85 12.45
C SER A 322 -0.16 -15.97 10.99
N TYR A 323 -1.18 -15.22 10.58
CA TYR A 323 -1.79 -15.27 9.25
C TYR A 323 -2.52 -16.60 8.91
N VAL A 324 -2.93 -17.36 9.93
CA VAL A 324 -3.81 -18.54 9.76
C VAL A 324 -5.25 -18.16 10.14
N ASN A 325 -6.24 -18.56 9.34
CA ASN A 325 -7.65 -18.33 9.62
C ASN A 325 -8.12 -19.24 10.78
N ILE A 326 -8.15 -18.68 12.01
CA ILE A 326 -8.67 -19.37 13.20
C ILE A 326 -10.15 -19.00 13.39
N SER A 327 -10.48 -17.71 13.24
CA SER A 327 -11.85 -17.17 13.35
C SER A 327 -12.58 -17.69 14.59
N SER A 328 -11.95 -17.59 15.76
CA SER A 328 -12.51 -18.06 17.03
C SER A 328 -12.16 -17.17 18.21
N VAL A 329 -12.88 -17.34 19.32
CA VAL A 329 -12.46 -16.80 20.63
C VAL A 329 -11.21 -17.51 21.14
N VAL A 330 -10.38 -16.78 21.90
CA VAL A 330 -9.21 -17.36 22.57
C VAL A 330 -9.67 -18.14 23.82
N PRO A 331 -9.29 -19.42 23.98
CA PRO A 331 -9.76 -20.23 25.10
C PRO A 331 -9.10 -19.85 26.44
N ASP A 332 -9.87 -19.90 27.53
CA ASP A 332 -9.40 -19.73 28.93
C ASP A 332 -8.39 -20.80 29.39
N LEU A 333 -8.26 -21.89 28.62
CA LEU A 333 -7.50 -23.10 28.97
C LEU A 333 -5.98 -22.96 28.84
N LEU A 334 -5.48 -21.81 28.36
CA LEU A 334 -4.05 -21.58 28.22
C LEU A 334 -3.32 -21.70 29.57
N THR A 335 -3.96 -21.41 30.70
CA THR A 335 -3.37 -21.47 32.05
C THR A 335 -2.82 -22.84 32.48
N ASN A 336 -3.22 -23.94 31.83
CA ASN A 336 -2.70 -25.28 32.13
C ASN A 336 -1.43 -25.64 31.35
N PHE A 337 -1.00 -24.78 30.41
CA PHE A 337 0.16 -25.02 29.54
C PHE A 337 1.40 -24.34 30.09
N THR A 338 2.02 -25.00 31.07
CA THR A 338 3.24 -24.47 31.68
C THR A 338 4.44 -24.49 30.74
N SER A 339 4.42 -25.24 29.65
CA SER A 339 5.57 -25.35 28.73
C SER A 339 5.72 -24.18 27.77
N LEU A 340 4.64 -23.44 27.48
CA LEU A 340 4.61 -22.44 26.41
C LEU A 340 5.47 -21.22 26.74
N THR A 341 6.42 -20.92 25.85
CA THR A 341 7.34 -19.77 25.93
C THR A 341 7.02 -18.71 24.88
N THR A 342 6.56 -19.13 23.69
CA THR A 342 6.23 -18.24 22.57
C THR A 342 4.85 -18.58 22.00
N LEU A 343 3.99 -17.55 21.94
CA LEU A 343 2.66 -17.62 21.32
C LEU A 343 2.47 -16.46 20.34
N MET A 344 2.44 -16.78 19.05
CA MET A 344 2.23 -15.79 17.99
C MET A 344 0.93 -16.07 17.22
N LEU A 345 -0.04 -15.18 17.41
CA LEU A 345 -1.39 -15.23 16.86
C LEU A 345 -1.71 -13.95 16.07
N ARG A 346 -0.73 -13.40 15.35
CA ARG A 346 -0.92 -12.16 14.58
C ARG A 346 -1.87 -12.41 13.41
N ASP A 347 -2.86 -11.54 13.24
CA ASP A 347 -3.84 -11.58 12.15
C ASP A 347 -4.41 -12.99 11.94
N CYS A 348 -5.15 -13.48 12.93
CA CYS A 348 -5.76 -14.81 12.94
C CYS A 348 -7.29 -14.78 12.89
N GLU A 349 -7.87 -13.60 12.67
CA GLU A 349 -9.31 -13.32 12.77
C GLU A 349 -9.89 -13.66 14.16
N LEU A 350 -9.09 -13.54 15.22
CA LEU A 350 -9.56 -13.74 16.58
C LEU A 350 -10.56 -12.65 16.96
N TYR A 351 -11.62 -13.03 17.68
CA TYR A 351 -12.65 -12.11 18.15
C TYR A 351 -13.05 -12.41 19.59
N GLY A 352 -13.85 -11.52 20.18
CA GLY A 352 -14.32 -11.67 21.56
C GLY A 352 -13.35 -11.06 22.57
N GLU A 353 -13.38 -11.51 23.81
CA GLU A 353 -12.53 -10.97 24.88
C GLU A 353 -11.35 -11.91 25.15
N PHE A 354 -10.14 -11.36 25.23
CA PHE A 354 -8.94 -12.13 25.57
C PHE A 354 -8.91 -12.46 27.07
N PRO A 355 -8.77 -13.74 27.47
CA PRO A 355 -8.80 -14.12 28.88
C PRO A 355 -7.61 -13.57 29.66
N THR A 356 -7.87 -12.81 30.73
CA THR A 356 -6.82 -12.13 31.50
C THR A 356 -5.85 -13.07 32.21
N GLU A 357 -6.30 -14.27 32.57
CA GLU A 357 -5.44 -15.28 33.22
C GLU A 357 -4.31 -15.75 32.30
N ASN A 358 -4.47 -15.64 30.97
CA ASN A 358 -3.45 -16.07 30.02
C ASN A 358 -2.20 -15.19 30.04
N PHE A 359 -2.28 -13.95 30.56
CA PHE A 359 -1.11 -13.11 30.81
C PHE A 359 -0.22 -13.61 31.97
N HIS A 360 -0.74 -14.50 32.82
CA HIS A 360 -0.04 -15.02 34.00
C HIS A 360 0.64 -16.37 33.77
N LEU A 361 0.80 -16.77 32.50
CA LEU A 361 1.51 -17.99 32.13
C LEU A 361 2.97 -17.96 32.65
N PRO A 362 3.41 -18.99 33.39
CA PRO A 362 4.63 -18.90 34.19
C PRO A 362 5.92 -18.93 33.37
N ASN A 363 5.89 -19.40 32.13
CA ASN A 363 7.05 -19.50 31.24
C ASN A 363 6.90 -18.67 29.96
N LEU A 364 5.77 -17.98 29.78
CA LEU A 364 5.50 -17.21 28.55
C LEU A 364 6.40 -15.97 28.50
N ARG A 365 7.21 -15.89 27.44
CA ARG A 365 8.14 -14.80 27.16
C ARG A 365 7.64 -13.89 26.06
N GLN A 366 7.09 -14.47 24.99
CA GLN A 366 6.64 -13.74 23.82
C GLN A 366 5.15 -13.98 23.58
N LEU A 367 4.37 -12.90 23.54
CA LEU A 367 2.95 -12.93 23.19
C LEU A 367 2.67 -11.90 22.09
N SER A 368 2.13 -12.37 20.97
CA SER A 368 1.65 -11.52 19.89
C SER A 368 0.21 -11.81 19.53
N LEU A 369 -0.64 -10.78 19.62
CA LEU A 369 -2.05 -10.79 19.24
C LEU A 369 -2.35 -9.74 18.16
N ARG A 370 -1.30 -9.17 17.55
CA ARG A 370 -1.42 -8.00 16.66
C ARG A 370 -2.43 -8.21 15.53
N PHE A 371 -3.08 -7.14 15.10
CA PHE A 371 -3.98 -7.12 13.94
C PHE A 371 -5.15 -8.11 14.02
N ASN A 372 -5.63 -8.41 15.23
CA ASN A 372 -6.95 -9.01 15.43
C ASN A 372 -7.92 -7.91 15.85
N SER A 373 -8.47 -7.18 14.88
CA SER A 373 -9.26 -5.96 15.13
C SER A 373 -10.48 -6.20 16.02
N ASP A 374 -11.11 -7.38 15.91
CA ASP A 374 -12.31 -7.75 16.68
C ASP A 374 -11.99 -8.40 18.04
N LEU A 375 -10.70 -8.57 18.37
CA LEU A 375 -10.26 -9.07 19.66
C LEU A 375 -10.17 -7.92 20.67
N SER A 376 -11.06 -7.94 21.63
CA SER A 376 -11.12 -7.02 22.77
C SER A 376 -10.40 -7.61 24.00
N GLY A 377 -10.12 -6.77 24.99
CA GLY A 377 -9.51 -7.18 26.25
C GLY A 377 -8.95 -6.01 27.04
N TYR A 378 -8.35 -6.29 28.18
CA TYR A 378 -7.65 -5.33 29.02
C TYR A 378 -6.43 -5.96 29.68
N LEU A 379 -5.44 -5.15 30.05
CA LEU A 379 -4.28 -5.64 30.81
C LEU A 379 -4.66 -5.81 32.28
N PRO A 380 -4.42 -7.00 32.88
CA PRO A 380 -4.73 -7.24 34.29
C PRO A 380 -3.75 -6.54 35.23
N LYS A 381 -4.08 -6.52 36.52
CA LYS A 381 -3.13 -6.12 37.55
C LYS A 381 -2.14 -7.25 37.80
N PHE A 382 -0.89 -7.04 37.43
CA PHE A 382 0.18 -7.99 37.71
C PHE A 382 0.55 -7.94 39.20
N HIS A 383 0.22 -8.99 39.95
CA HIS A 383 0.51 -9.06 41.40
C HIS A 383 1.92 -9.58 41.72
N HIS A 384 2.57 -10.23 40.76
CA HIS A 384 3.90 -10.82 40.88
C HIS A 384 4.69 -10.59 39.59
N PRO A 385 6.03 -10.71 39.61
CA PRO A 385 6.85 -10.61 38.41
C PRO A 385 6.44 -11.65 37.35
N ILE A 386 6.22 -11.19 36.11
CA ILE A 386 5.88 -12.04 34.96
C ILE A 386 7.08 -12.05 33.98
N PRO A 387 7.46 -13.22 33.42
CA PRO A 387 8.69 -13.34 32.62
C PRO A 387 8.58 -12.84 31.17
N LEU A 388 7.49 -12.15 30.81
CA LEU A 388 7.27 -11.59 29.47
C LEU A 388 8.41 -10.66 29.06
N THR A 389 9.01 -10.96 27.90
CA THR A 389 10.01 -10.15 27.21
C THR A 389 9.39 -9.33 26.09
N GLU A 390 8.34 -9.83 25.45
CA GLU A 390 7.65 -9.15 24.36
C GLU A 390 6.14 -9.27 24.51
N LEU A 391 5.46 -8.13 24.47
CA LEU A 391 4.01 -8.03 24.51
C LEU A 391 3.53 -7.18 23.33
N LEU A 392 2.93 -7.82 22.34
CA LEU A 392 2.53 -7.21 21.08
C LEU A 392 1.01 -7.29 20.91
N LEU A 393 0.31 -6.20 21.21
CA LEU A 393 -1.15 -6.09 21.15
C LEU A 393 -1.64 -5.16 20.03
N GLY A 394 -0.74 -4.52 19.30
CA GLY A 394 -1.11 -3.44 18.39
C GLY A 394 -2.11 -3.85 17.28
N GLY A 395 -3.06 -2.96 16.96
CA GLY A 395 -4.12 -3.21 15.99
C GLY A 395 -5.23 -4.14 16.49
N THR A 396 -5.49 -4.15 17.81
CA THR A 396 -6.59 -4.90 18.44
C THR A 396 -7.58 -3.95 19.12
N SER A 397 -8.72 -4.47 19.56
CA SER A 397 -9.71 -3.72 20.33
C SER A 397 -9.42 -3.70 21.84
N PHE A 398 -8.17 -3.90 22.26
CA PHE A 398 -7.79 -3.81 23.67
C PHE A 398 -8.00 -2.40 24.22
N SER A 399 -8.51 -2.30 25.46
CA SER A 399 -8.91 -1.03 26.07
C SER A 399 -8.62 -0.99 27.57
N GLY A 400 -9.00 0.11 28.22
CA GLY A 400 -8.79 0.33 29.66
C GLY A 400 -7.56 1.17 29.98
N GLU A 401 -7.19 1.25 31.25
CA GLU A 401 -6.04 2.04 31.72
C GLU A 401 -4.79 1.18 31.95
N LEU A 402 -3.61 1.76 31.73
CA LEU A 402 -2.34 1.14 32.13
C LEU A 402 -2.12 1.29 33.65
N HIS A 403 -2.24 0.18 34.38
CA HIS A 403 -2.06 0.16 35.83
C HIS A 403 -0.59 0.26 36.27
N SER A 404 -0.37 0.81 37.47
CA SER A 404 0.99 0.96 38.02
C SER A 404 1.72 -0.38 38.22
N SER A 405 0.98 -1.49 38.37
CA SER A 405 1.51 -2.86 38.43
C SER A 405 2.28 -3.30 37.20
N ILE A 406 2.24 -2.55 36.09
CA ILE A 406 3.07 -2.79 34.90
C ILE A 406 4.57 -2.87 35.22
N GLU A 407 5.01 -2.29 36.35
CA GLU A 407 6.38 -2.44 36.83
C GLU A 407 6.81 -3.90 37.05
N ASN A 408 5.87 -4.82 37.29
CA ASN A 408 6.17 -6.23 37.48
C ASN A 408 6.54 -6.99 36.19
N LEU A 409 6.43 -6.35 35.01
CA LEU A 409 6.92 -6.88 33.74
C LEU A 409 8.43 -6.59 33.55
N HIS A 410 9.26 -6.88 34.56
CA HIS A 410 10.66 -6.43 34.62
C HIS A 410 11.55 -6.90 33.46
N SER A 411 11.21 -8.03 32.82
CA SER A 411 11.93 -8.62 31.69
C SER A 411 11.54 -8.01 30.34
N LEU A 412 10.55 -7.11 30.31
CA LEU A 412 9.98 -6.60 29.07
C LEU A 412 10.98 -5.74 28.31
N ASN A 413 11.24 -6.14 27.07
CA ASN A 413 12.10 -5.48 26.10
C ASN A 413 11.27 -4.71 25.06
N LEU A 414 10.15 -5.29 24.64
CA LEU A 414 9.26 -4.72 23.63
C LEU A 414 7.83 -4.67 24.18
N LEU A 415 7.26 -3.46 24.23
CA LEU A 415 5.85 -3.24 24.48
C LEU A 415 5.23 -2.53 23.28
N ASP A 416 4.32 -3.20 22.56
CA ASP A 416 3.57 -2.64 21.44
C ASP A 416 2.07 -2.66 21.74
N LEU A 417 1.52 -1.47 21.94
CA LEU A 417 0.09 -1.20 22.12
C LEU A 417 -0.46 -0.32 20.99
N TYR A 418 0.24 -0.21 19.85
CA TYR A 418 -0.13 0.69 18.76
C TYR A 418 -1.57 0.46 18.28
N ASN A 419 -2.34 1.52 17.99
CA ASN A 419 -3.68 1.39 17.39
C ASN A 419 -4.61 0.46 18.20
N CYS A 420 -4.75 0.78 19.49
CA CYS A 420 -5.68 0.15 20.42
C CYS A 420 -6.58 1.23 21.04
N TYR A 421 -7.42 0.86 22.02
CA TYR A 421 -8.32 1.77 22.73
C TYR A 421 -7.90 2.03 24.19
N PHE A 422 -6.60 1.95 24.51
CA PHE A 422 -6.13 2.27 25.86
C PHE A 422 -6.36 3.74 26.18
N SER A 423 -6.68 4.04 27.44
CA SER A 423 -7.05 5.37 27.92
C SER A 423 -6.42 5.68 29.29
N GLY A 424 -6.77 6.84 29.87
CA GLY A 424 -6.16 7.31 31.12
C GLY A 424 -4.76 7.87 30.91
N THR A 425 -3.95 7.91 31.97
CA THR A 425 -2.58 8.45 31.93
C THR A 425 -1.53 7.34 31.82
N ILE A 426 -0.42 7.59 31.13
CA ILE A 426 0.74 6.68 31.14
C ILE A 426 1.32 6.64 32.58
N PRO A 427 1.38 5.47 33.24
CA PRO A 427 1.82 5.38 34.63
C PRO A 427 3.32 5.62 34.76
N SER A 428 3.73 6.39 35.78
CA SER A 428 5.15 6.66 36.03
C SER A 428 5.98 5.40 36.34
N SER A 429 5.33 4.32 36.80
CA SER A 429 5.96 3.03 37.05
C SER A 429 6.46 2.33 35.77
N LEU A 430 5.99 2.73 34.59
CA LEU A 430 6.53 2.26 33.30
C LEU A 430 8.03 2.57 33.18
N GLY A 431 8.49 3.65 33.80
CA GLY A 431 9.91 4.01 33.89
C GLY A 431 10.77 3.04 34.73
N LYS A 432 10.19 2.02 35.37
CA LYS A 432 10.93 0.95 36.07
C LYS A 432 11.29 -0.22 35.14
N LEU A 433 10.76 -0.28 33.92
CA LEU A 433 11.02 -1.36 32.96
C LEU A 433 12.33 -1.13 32.20
N THR A 434 13.46 -1.12 32.92
CA THR A 434 14.75 -0.68 32.39
C THR A 434 15.34 -1.53 31.25
N GLN A 435 14.73 -2.68 30.93
CA GLN A 435 15.07 -3.52 29.79
C GLN A 435 14.38 -3.11 28.48
N LEU A 436 13.38 -2.20 28.53
CA LEU A 436 12.67 -1.75 27.35
C LEU A 436 13.62 -1.09 26.34
N THR A 437 13.65 -1.62 25.13
CA THR A 437 14.29 -1.02 23.96
C THR A 437 13.29 -0.36 23.01
N THR A 438 12.05 -0.83 23.03
CA THR A 438 10.96 -0.34 22.16
C THR A 438 9.68 -0.21 22.95
N LEU A 439 9.09 0.99 22.91
CA LEU A 439 7.81 1.30 23.52
C LEU A 439 6.91 1.97 22.47
N ASP A 440 5.87 1.27 22.04
CA ASP A 440 4.86 1.80 21.12
C ASP A 440 3.52 1.93 21.85
N LEU A 441 3.10 3.16 22.07
CA LEU A 441 1.81 3.56 22.63
C LEU A 441 1.01 4.40 21.62
N GLY A 442 1.39 4.37 20.35
CA GLY A 442 0.81 5.20 19.31
C GLY A 442 -0.64 4.86 19.01
N ASN A 443 -1.38 5.80 18.42
CA ASN A 443 -2.79 5.70 18.08
C ASN A 443 -3.67 5.09 19.20
N ASN A 444 -3.68 5.73 20.38
CA ASN A 444 -4.49 5.34 21.53
C ASN A 444 -5.23 6.55 22.12
N ASN A 445 -6.10 6.31 23.10
CA ASN A 445 -6.86 7.35 23.80
C ASN A 445 -6.20 7.80 25.12
N PHE A 446 -4.86 7.73 25.20
CA PHE A 446 -4.11 8.22 26.35
C PHE A 446 -4.26 9.73 26.52
N SER A 447 -4.25 10.18 27.77
CA SER A 447 -4.36 11.59 28.16
C SER A 447 -3.29 11.97 29.18
N GLY A 448 -3.02 13.27 29.33
CA GLY A 448 -2.10 13.79 30.33
C GLY A 448 -0.69 14.09 29.80
N TYR A 449 0.33 13.64 30.55
CA TYR A 449 1.73 13.98 30.31
C TYR A 449 2.60 12.72 30.21
N ILE A 450 3.63 12.74 29.34
CA ILE A 450 4.67 11.71 29.33
C ILE A 450 5.39 11.78 30.69
N PRO A 451 5.40 10.68 31.48
CA PRO A 451 6.07 10.67 32.77
C PRO A 451 7.56 10.93 32.63
N SER A 452 8.12 11.83 33.45
CA SER A 452 9.56 12.08 33.48
C SER A 452 10.37 10.83 33.86
N SER A 453 9.73 9.84 34.49
CA SER A 453 10.33 8.55 34.81
C SER A 453 10.72 7.73 33.58
N LEU A 454 10.17 8.00 32.38
CA LEU A 454 10.63 7.36 31.15
C LEU A 454 12.11 7.67 30.85
N ARG A 455 12.67 8.74 31.43
CA ARG A 455 14.12 9.01 31.40
C ARG A 455 14.95 7.85 31.97
N ASN A 456 14.40 7.05 32.88
CA ASN A 456 15.11 5.92 33.48
C ASN A 456 15.25 4.74 32.50
N LEU A 457 14.52 4.74 31.38
CA LEU A 457 14.62 3.71 30.34
C LEU A 457 15.83 3.97 29.45
N THR A 458 17.03 3.75 30.00
CA THR A 458 18.29 4.13 29.33
C THR A 458 18.60 3.30 28.08
N GLN A 459 17.96 2.14 27.93
CA GLN A 459 18.06 1.24 26.77
C GLN A 459 17.04 1.56 25.67
N LEU A 460 16.09 2.47 25.93
CA LEU A 460 15.03 2.81 25.00
C LEU A 460 15.61 3.43 23.74
N SER A 461 15.37 2.76 22.63
CA SER A 461 15.85 3.11 21.30
C SER A 461 14.74 3.60 20.38
N SER A 462 13.52 3.09 20.58
CA SER A 462 12.32 3.47 19.83
C SER A 462 11.20 3.85 20.78
N LEU A 463 10.61 5.03 20.55
CA LEU A 463 9.45 5.52 21.30
C LEU A 463 8.41 6.07 20.32
N THR A 464 7.23 5.46 20.34
CA THR A 464 6.02 5.97 19.71
C THR A 464 5.01 6.29 20.80
N VAL A 465 4.54 7.53 20.91
CA VAL A 465 3.56 7.91 21.94
C VAL A 465 2.61 8.98 21.47
N ASP A 466 1.38 8.87 21.97
CA ASP A 466 0.31 9.79 21.65
C ASP A 466 -0.01 10.81 22.76
N GLY A 467 -0.53 11.98 22.37
CA GLY A 467 -1.33 12.85 23.27
C GLY A 467 -0.67 13.52 24.49
N ASN A 468 0.65 13.78 24.53
CA ASN A 468 1.32 14.26 25.74
C ASN A 468 2.15 15.56 25.61
N HIS A 469 1.99 16.49 26.56
CA HIS A 469 2.71 17.77 26.62
C HIS A 469 3.88 17.79 27.62
N SER A 470 5.07 17.24 27.35
CA SER A 470 6.24 17.47 28.21
C SER A 470 7.58 17.30 27.49
N SER A 471 8.68 17.75 28.13
CA SER A 471 10.00 17.91 27.51
C SER A 471 10.69 16.57 27.20
N LEU A 472 10.70 16.18 25.92
CA LEU A 472 11.38 14.99 25.37
C LEU A 472 12.92 15.08 25.39
N SER A 473 13.46 16.26 25.69
CA SER A 473 14.91 16.54 25.74
C SER A 473 15.69 15.66 26.71
N MET A 474 15.02 14.92 27.60
CA MET A 474 15.63 14.03 28.58
C MET A 474 16.02 12.65 28.01
N LEU A 475 15.49 12.26 26.85
CA LEU A 475 15.64 10.93 26.23
C LEU A 475 16.77 10.91 25.17
N MET A 476 17.98 11.29 25.56
CA MET A 476 19.11 11.58 24.64
C MET A 476 19.59 10.41 23.78
N ASN A 477 19.22 9.16 24.11
CA ASN A 477 19.70 7.93 23.45
C ASN A 477 18.76 7.38 22.37
N LEU A 478 17.59 8.00 22.16
CA LEU A 478 16.62 7.51 21.16
C LEU A 478 17.20 7.52 19.75
N LYS A 479 16.94 6.45 19.00
CA LYS A 479 17.20 6.35 17.55
C LYS A 479 15.96 6.72 16.75
N ILE A 480 14.80 6.26 17.21
CA ILE A 480 13.49 6.47 16.59
C ILE A 480 12.58 7.20 17.58
N LEU A 481 11.99 8.30 17.12
CA LEU A 481 10.94 9.01 17.85
C LEU A 481 9.79 9.31 16.89
N SER A 482 8.61 8.76 17.19
CA SER A 482 7.38 9.04 16.45
C SER A 482 6.30 9.59 17.38
N LEU A 483 5.77 10.75 17.01
CA LEU A 483 4.64 11.42 17.65
C LEU A 483 3.56 11.75 16.62
N LEU A 484 3.49 11.01 15.52
CA LEU A 484 2.66 11.35 14.36
C LEU A 484 1.16 11.33 14.71
N SER A 485 0.38 12.26 14.14
CA SER A 485 -1.10 12.29 14.24
C SER A 485 -1.67 12.46 15.65
N ASN A 486 -1.10 13.37 16.45
CA ASN A 486 -1.38 13.45 17.88
C ASN A 486 -2.06 14.73 18.40
N ASN A 487 -2.51 15.60 17.49
CA ASN A 487 -3.10 16.91 17.81
C ASN A 487 -2.24 17.74 18.81
N LEU A 488 -0.93 17.46 18.91
CA LEU A 488 -0.05 18.06 19.92
C LEU A 488 0.19 19.51 19.56
N GLY A 489 -0.13 20.40 20.50
CA GLY A 489 0.08 21.83 20.36
C GLY A 489 1.31 22.35 21.12
N GLY A 490 1.60 23.63 20.91
CA GLY A 490 2.58 24.36 21.71
C GLY A 490 3.91 24.59 21.00
N THR A 491 4.77 25.39 21.64
CA THR A 491 6.02 25.85 21.04
C THR A 491 7.16 24.87 21.34
N VAL A 492 7.75 24.28 20.30
CA VAL A 492 8.86 23.32 20.41
C VAL A 492 10.14 23.93 19.83
N ARG A 493 11.21 23.96 20.61
CA ARG A 493 12.54 24.32 20.09
C ARG A 493 13.15 23.14 19.36
N PHE A 494 13.23 23.21 18.04
CA PHE A 494 13.68 22.09 17.21
C PHE A 494 15.15 21.70 17.47
N ASP A 495 15.97 22.65 17.95
CA ASP A 495 17.37 22.42 18.33
C ASP A 495 17.55 21.25 19.31
N MET A 496 16.53 20.92 20.10
CA MET A 496 16.60 19.80 21.04
C MET A 496 16.79 18.46 20.31
N PHE A 497 16.12 18.25 19.17
CA PHE A 497 16.23 17.03 18.38
C PHE A 497 17.57 16.94 17.67
N LEU A 498 18.10 18.08 17.20
CA LEU A 498 19.42 18.16 16.58
C LEU A 498 20.57 17.82 17.55
N ASN A 499 20.33 17.90 18.86
CA ASN A 499 21.28 17.54 19.91
C ASN A 499 21.18 16.07 20.35
N MET A 500 20.15 15.32 19.93
CA MET A 500 19.97 13.91 20.25
C MET A 500 20.79 13.05 19.29
N LYS A 501 22.08 12.88 19.58
CA LYS A 501 23.08 12.35 18.62
C LYS A 501 22.74 11.01 17.97
N SER A 502 21.98 10.15 18.65
CA SER A 502 21.57 8.84 18.14
C SER A 502 20.30 8.89 17.28
N LEU A 503 19.55 9.99 17.32
CA LEU A 503 18.24 10.13 16.66
C LEU A 503 18.42 10.27 15.15
N ASN A 504 17.93 9.30 14.40
CA ASN A 504 17.99 9.28 12.94
C ASN A 504 16.62 9.10 12.28
N HIS A 505 15.58 8.66 13.00
CA HIS A 505 14.20 8.67 12.53
C HIS A 505 13.35 9.57 13.43
N LEU A 506 12.84 10.66 12.86
CA LEU A 506 12.02 11.63 13.57
C LEU A 506 10.72 11.88 12.82
N GLN A 507 9.60 11.52 13.44
CA GLN A 507 8.26 11.71 12.88
C GLN A 507 7.41 12.55 13.83
N LEU A 508 7.12 13.78 13.43
CA LEU A 508 6.33 14.74 14.22
C LEU A 508 5.07 15.21 13.47
N GLY A 509 4.80 14.65 12.29
CA GLY A 509 3.75 15.14 11.39
C GLY A 509 2.33 15.03 11.96
N HIS A 510 1.39 15.74 11.36
CA HIS A 510 -0.03 15.78 11.76
C HIS A 510 -0.23 16.21 13.23
N ASN A 511 0.46 17.27 13.62
CA ASN A 511 0.38 17.89 14.94
C ASN A 511 0.23 19.40 14.83
N ASN A 512 -0.26 20.05 15.88
CA ASN A 512 -0.44 21.50 15.94
C ASN A 512 0.78 22.22 16.54
N PHE A 513 1.99 21.70 16.33
CA PHE A 513 3.22 22.25 16.87
C PHE A 513 3.55 23.62 16.25
N THR A 514 4.17 24.48 17.05
CA THR A 514 4.84 25.69 16.56
C THR A 514 6.34 25.53 16.76
N PHE A 515 7.09 25.29 15.69
CA PHE A 515 8.53 25.09 15.79
C PHE A 515 9.30 26.41 15.85
N VAL A 516 10.22 26.49 16.81
CA VAL A 516 11.24 27.54 16.89
C VAL A 516 12.58 26.91 16.54
N PHE A 517 13.09 27.28 15.37
CA PHE A 517 14.43 26.91 14.93
C PHE A 517 15.43 27.92 15.50
N GLY A 518 16.48 27.43 16.18
CA GLY A 518 17.53 28.28 16.69
C GLY A 518 18.38 28.86 15.57
N LYS A 519 19.06 29.98 15.85
CA LYS A 519 20.20 30.45 15.03
C LYS A 519 21.37 29.50 15.27
N THR A 520 21.38 28.33 14.64
CA THR A 520 22.43 27.34 14.86
C THR A 520 23.76 27.80 14.24
N ASN A 521 24.78 27.93 15.10
CA ASN A 521 26.18 28.00 14.68
C ASN A 521 26.61 26.59 14.23
N VAL A 522 26.99 26.48 12.96
CA VAL A 522 27.08 25.26 12.14
C VAL A 522 28.31 24.37 12.43
N ASN A 523 29.03 24.59 13.53
CA ASN A 523 30.31 23.90 13.81
C ASN A 523 30.23 22.74 14.83
N VAL A 524 29.04 22.18 15.09
CA VAL A 524 28.84 21.08 16.06
C VAL A 524 28.24 19.85 15.36
N THR A 525 28.68 18.66 15.76
CA THR A 525 28.11 17.35 15.38
C THR A 525 26.63 17.25 15.75
N VAL A 526 25.75 17.64 14.83
CA VAL A 526 24.29 17.48 14.90
C VAL A 526 23.84 16.10 14.45
N SER A 527 22.69 15.66 14.93
CA SER A 527 22.03 14.42 14.50
C SER A 527 21.83 14.39 12.98
N LYS A 528 22.01 13.19 12.40
CA LYS A 528 21.82 12.92 10.98
C LYS A 528 20.55 12.09 10.81
N PHE A 529 19.53 12.71 10.23
CA PHE A 529 18.26 12.04 10.00
C PHE A 529 18.32 11.22 8.70
N LYS A 530 17.85 9.99 8.79
CA LYS A 530 17.44 9.16 7.65
C LYS A 530 15.98 9.41 7.30
N THR A 531 15.10 9.50 8.30
CA THR A 531 13.69 9.81 8.12
C THR A 531 13.33 11.06 8.88
N LEU A 532 12.73 12.02 8.18
CA LEU A 532 12.19 13.23 8.77
C LEU A 532 10.78 13.50 8.23
N VAL A 533 9.79 13.35 9.11
CA VAL A 533 8.38 13.60 8.80
C VAL A 533 7.90 14.80 9.61
N LEU A 534 7.68 15.92 8.93
CA LEU A 534 7.15 17.17 9.48
C LEU A 534 5.92 17.64 8.69
N SER A 535 5.13 16.71 8.12
CA SER A 535 3.88 17.03 7.44
C SER A 535 2.86 17.66 8.38
N ALA A 536 2.02 18.58 7.88
CA ALA A 536 0.94 19.20 8.65
C ALA A 536 1.39 19.79 10.01
N CYS A 537 2.56 20.43 10.03
CA CYS A 537 3.21 21.01 11.22
C CYS A 537 3.20 22.54 11.24
N ASN A 538 2.39 23.18 10.39
CA ASN A 538 2.27 24.63 10.26
C ASN A 538 3.61 25.36 9.95
N LEU A 539 4.56 24.68 9.29
CA LEU A 539 5.83 25.26 8.85
C LEU A 539 5.59 26.34 7.79
N THR A 540 6.30 27.48 7.86
CA THR A 540 6.17 28.57 6.90
C THR A 540 7.32 28.70 5.92
N GLU A 541 8.47 28.09 6.22
CA GLU A 541 9.68 28.13 5.40
C GLU A 541 10.40 26.78 5.45
N PHE A 542 11.28 26.51 4.49
CA PHE A 542 12.15 25.33 4.53
C PHE A 542 13.09 25.43 5.74
N PRO A 543 13.15 24.42 6.62
CA PRO A 543 14.07 24.44 7.74
C PRO A 543 15.53 24.47 7.26
N ALA A 544 16.27 25.54 7.60
CA ALA A 544 17.62 25.78 7.09
C ALA A 544 18.62 24.66 7.47
N PHE A 545 18.40 23.94 8.57
CA PHE A 545 19.29 22.84 8.98
C PHE A 545 19.32 21.68 7.98
N LEU A 546 18.30 21.54 7.12
CA LEU A 546 18.23 20.49 6.10
C LEU A 546 19.42 20.54 5.15
N MET A 547 20.01 21.72 4.92
CA MET A 547 21.20 21.85 4.06
C MET A 547 22.43 21.10 4.58
N TYR A 548 22.41 20.66 5.84
CA TYR A 548 23.46 19.87 6.48
C TYR A 548 23.10 18.40 6.62
N GLN A 549 21.93 17.96 6.15
CA GLN A 549 21.47 16.57 6.20
C GLN A 549 21.81 15.87 4.88
N LYS A 550 22.84 15.02 4.88
CA LYS A 550 23.33 14.34 3.66
C LYS A 550 22.85 12.88 3.54
N ASP A 551 22.24 12.38 4.60
CA ASP A 551 21.89 10.97 4.76
C ASP A 551 20.36 10.75 4.77
N LEU A 552 19.57 11.75 4.34
CA LEU A 552 18.12 11.65 4.31
C LEU A 552 17.69 10.65 3.23
N GLU A 553 16.90 9.68 3.65
CA GLU A 553 16.24 8.70 2.78
C GLU A 553 14.76 9.07 2.58
N TRP A 554 14.14 9.68 3.59
CA TRP A 554 12.74 10.07 3.59
C TRP A 554 12.55 11.48 4.12
N LEU A 555 11.97 12.37 3.30
CA LEU A 555 11.60 13.72 3.68
C LEU A 555 10.14 14.01 3.33
N GLU A 556 9.34 14.26 4.36
CA GLU A 556 7.91 14.55 4.25
C GLU A 556 7.60 15.90 4.90
N LEU A 557 7.22 16.88 4.07
CA LEU A 557 6.88 18.25 4.45
C LEU A 557 5.50 18.65 3.93
N ALA A 558 4.66 17.71 3.49
CA ALA A 558 3.36 18.05 2.91
C ALA A 558 2.39 18.70 3.89
N GLY A 559 1.41 19.45 3.36
CA GLY A 559 0.32 20.02 4.17
C GLY A 559 0.78 21.13 5.12
N ASN A 560 1.88 21.82 4.80
CA ASN A 560 2.38 22.94 5.57
C ASN A 560 1.99 24.28 4.90
N LYS A 561 2.54 25.39 5.39
CA LYS A 561 2.35 26.75 4.85
C LYS A 561 3.66 27.28 4.24
N ILE A 562 4.51 26.39 3.72
CA ILE A 562 5.80 26.76 3.16
C ILE A 562 5.57 27.57 1.89
N HIS A 563 6.17 28.75 1.81
CA HIS A 563 6.04 29.67 0.68
C HIS A 563 7.41 30.03 0.10
N GLY A 564 7.42 30.70 -1.05
CA GLY A 564 8.65 31.05 -1.76
C GLY A 564 9.14 29.93 -2.69
N GLN A 565 10.40 29.99 -3.10
CA GLN A 565 10.99 29.01 -4.02
C GLN A 565 11.70 27.88 -3.27
N ILE A 566 11.88 26.72 -3.93
CA ILE A 566 12.76 25.66 -3.42
C ILE A 566 14.18 26.23 -3.29
N PRO A 567 14.79 26.23 -2.09
CA PRO A 567 16.11 26.79 -1.89
C PRO A 567 17.18 26.06 -2.72
N LYS A 568 18.13 26.81 -3.29
CA LYS A 568 19.18 26.26 -4.17
C LYS A 568 20.00 25.13 -3.55
N TRP A 569 20.20 25.16 -2.23
CA TRP A 569 20.94 24.12 -1.51
C TRP A 569 20.19 22.77 -1.48
N MET A 570 18.86 22.77 -1.63
CA MET A 570 18.05 21.55 -1.57
C MET A 570 18.42 20.58 -2.71
N TRP A 571 18.79 21.12 -3.87
CA TRP A 571 19.25 20.34 -5.03
C TRP A 571 20.55 19.57 -4.80
N ASN A 572 21.32 19.91 -3.75
CA ASN A 572 22.56 19.24 -3.38
C ASN A 572 22.42 18.41 -2.09
N THR A 573 21.19 18.29 -1.57
CA THR A 573 20.91 17.64 -0.30
C THR A 573 20.50 16.19 -0.56
N SER A 574 21.25 15.24 0.00
CA SER A 574 20.94 13.80 -0.02
C SER A 574 20.69 13.21 -1.42
N THR A 575 21.48 13.63 -2.42
CA THR A 575 21.31 13.24 -3.84
C THR A 575 21.43 11.74 -4.09
N ASP A 576 22.24 11.04 -3.29
CA ASP A 576 22.49 9.59 -3.44
C ASP A 576 21.63 8.74 -2.50
N THR A 577 20.93 9.36 -1.55
CA THR A 577 20.25 8.65 -0.45
C THR A 577 18.74 8.83 -0.44
N LEU A 578 18.21 9.93 -0.99
CA LEU A 578 16.78 10.25 -0.94
C LEU A 578 15.95 9.31 -1.84
N ILE A 579 14.96 8.66 -1.23
CA ILE A 579 14.05 7.70 -1.87
C ILE A 579 12.63 8.25 -1.91
N TYR A 580 12.22 8.97 -0.85
CA TYR A 580 10.92 9.59 -0.73
C TYR A 580 11.04 11.10 -0.50
N LEU A 581 10.39 11.89 -1.34
CA LEU A 581 10.24 13.33 -1.16
C LEU A 581 8.80 13.77 -1.35
N SER A 582 8.23 14.37 -0.32
CA SER A 582 6.94 15.02 -0.39
C SER A 582 6.99 16.44 0.15
N ILE A 583 6.59 17.38 -0.70
CA ILE A 583 6.40 18.81 -0.42
C ILE A 583 5.03 19.29 -0.91
N ALA A 584 4.12 18.34 -1.12
CA ALA A 584 2.77 18.59 -1.62
C ALA A 584 1.95 19.49 -0.68
N ASN A 585 0.85 20.08 -1.17
CA ASN A 585 -0.07 20.87 -0.37
C ASN A 585 0.64 22.00 0.43
N ASN A 586 1.36 22.86 -0.27
CA ASN A 586 2.07 24.02 0.28
C ASN A 586 1.81 25.26 -0.62
N PHE A 587 2.49 26.38 -0.35
CA PHE A 587 2.41 27.62 -1.14
C PHE A 587 3.70 27.88 -1.94
N LEU A 588 4.39 26.83 -2.38
CA LEU A 588 5.67 26.96 -3.09
C LEU A 588 5.47 27.52 -4.49
N THR A 589 6.42 28.34 -4.94
CA THR A 589 6.38 29.11 -6.19
C THR A 589 7.70 28.97 -6.96
N GLY A 590 7.76 29.54 -8.15
CA GLY A 590 8.97 29.60 -8.97
C GLY A 590 9.13 28.38 -9.88
N GLU A 591 10.22 28.40 -10.65
CA GLU A 591 10.54 27.32 -11.58
C GLU A 591 11.28 26.18 -10.89
N ILE A 592 10.95 24.94 -11.27
CA ILE A 592 11.70 23.77 -10.83
C ILE A 592 12.95 23.67 -11.71
N HIS A 593 13.97 24.45 -11.34
CA HIS A 593 15.27 24.47 -12.01
C HIS A 593 16.34 23.80 -11.16
N PRO A 594 16.49 22.46 -11.27
CA PRO A 594 17.71 21.83 -10.80
C PRO A 594 18.92 22.33 -11.63
N PRO A 595 20.15 22.19 -11.13
CA PRO A 595 21.37 22.52 -11.88
C PRO A 595 21.50 21.77 -13.22
N ALA A 596 20.83 20.62 -13.34
CA ALA A 596 20.69 19.82 -14.56
C ALA A 596 19.20 19.75 -14.98
N ILE A 597 18.91 19.26 -16.19
CA ILE A 597 17.52 19.08 -16.68
C ILE A 597 16.80 17.96 -15.90
N VAL A 598 17.56 16.96 -15.42
CA VAL A 598 17.07 15.83 -14.62
C VAL A 598 17.19 16.16 -13.14
N LEU A 599 16.20 15.74 -12.34
CA LEU A 599 16.23 15.88 -10.88
C LEU A 599 17.47 15.16 -10.29
N PRO A 600 18.14 15.76 -9.29
CA PRO A 600 19.46 15.30 -8.83
C PRO A 600 19.41 14.05 -7.92
N TRP A 601 18.24 13.62 -7.47
CA TRP A 601 18.07 12.49 -6.55
C TRP A 601 18.01 11.18 -7.33
N VAL A 602 19.14 10.49 -7.50
CA VAL A 602 19.26 9.35 -8.43
C VAL A 602 18.48 8.11 -7.99
N ASN A 603 18.19 7.98 -6.68
CA ASN A 603 17.49 6.85 -6.08
C ASN A 603 16.04 7.19 -5.68
N LEU A 604 15.49 8.30 -6.19
CA LEU A 604 14.15 8.74 -5.82
C LEU A 604 13.08 7.83 -6.46
N GLU A 605 12.28 7.19 -5.60
CA GLU A 605 11.24 6.24 -6.00
C GLU A 605 9.84 6.90 -5.96
N LEU A 606 9.60 7.80 -4.99
CA LEU A 606 8.35 8.54 -4.85
C LEU A 606 8.60 10.05 -4.76
N LEU A 607 7.90 10.82 -5.59
CA LEU A 607 7.94 12.28 -5.57
C LEU A 607 6.53 12.86 -5.58
N HIS A 608 6.18 13.57 -4.51
CA HIS A 608 4.91 14.27 -4.36
C HIS A 608 5.13 15.78 -4.21
N MET A 609 4.81 16.54 -5.25
CA MET A 609 4.87 18.01 -5.29
C MET A 609 3.51 18.65 -5.61
N ALA A 610 2.44 17.85 -5.56
CA ALA A 610 1.10 18.27 -5.91
C ALA A 610 0.60 19.48 -5.12
N SER A 611 -0.35 20.23 -5.69
CA SER A 611 -1.05 21.32 -5.01
C SER A 611 -0.09 22.39 -4.48
N ASN A 612 0.62 23.02 -5.40
CA ASN A 612 1.52 24.16 -5.17
C ASN A 612 1.31 25.21 -6.27
N MET A 613 2.22 26.19 -6.40
CA MET A 613 2.19 27.23 -7.42
C MET A 613 3.45 27.21 -8.29
N PHE A 614 4.02 26.02 -8.56
CA PHE A 614 5.20 25.87 -9.42
C PHE A 614 4.91 26.27 -10.87
N GLN A 615 5.90 26.90 -11.51
CA GLN A 615 5.84 27.35 -12.92
C GLN A 615 7.01 26.75 -13.71
N GLY A 616 7.08 27.02 -15.01
CA GLY A 616 8.15 26.51 -15.88
C GLY A 616 7.89 25.09 -16.40
N PRO A 617 8.86 24.47 -17.07
CA PRO A 617 8.69 23.17 -17.69
C PRO A 617 8.55 22.04 -16.67
N VAL A 618 7.89 20.95 -17.07
CA VAL A 618 7.84 19.70 -16.28
C VAL A 618 9.25 19.15 -16.07
N PRO A 619 9.73 18.98 -14.82
CA PRO A 619 11.06 18.45 -14.57
C PRO A 619 11.13 16.96 -14.93
N ILE A 620 12.33 16.50 -15.28
CA ILE A 620 12.56 15.09 -15.64
C ILE A 620 12.96 14.31 -14.37
N PRO A 621 12.20 13.29 -13.95
CA PRO A 621 12.56 12.45 -12.81
C PRO A 621 13.68 11.45 -13.16
N PRO A 622 14.33 10.85 -12.14
CA PRO A 622 15.30 9.77 -12.36
C PRO A 622 14.60 8.47 -12.82
N PRO A 623 15.32 7.53 -13.46
CA PRO A 623 14.76 6.22 -13.88
C PRO A 623 14.22 5.32 -12.76
N SER A 624 14.61 5.57 -11.52
CA SER A 624 14.15 4.88 -10.31
C SER A 624 12.73 5.26 -9.90
N ILE A 625 12.16 6.33 -10.47
CA ILE A 625 10.84 6.82 -10.09
C ILE A 625 9.74 5.80 -10.40
N GLY A 626 8.92 5.49 -9.40
CA GLY A 626 7.73 4.67 -9.54
C GLY A 626 6.43 5.47 -9.45
N GLN A 627 6.36 6.45 -8.56
CA GLN A 627 5.26 7.41 -8.50
C GLN A 627 5.76 8.84 -8.67
N TYR A 628 5.19 9.54 -9.65
CA TYR A 628 5.51 10.91 -9.96
C TYR A 628 4.25 11.77 -9.96
N ASP A 629 4.02 12.47 -8.85
CA ASP A 629 2.87 13.36 -8.68
C ASP A 629 3.32 14.82 -8.53
N ILE A 630 3.06 15.59 -9.58
CA ILE A 630 3.27 17.04 -9.62
C ILE A 630 2.00 17.77 -10.05
N SER A 631 0.84 17.14 -9.80
CA SER A 631 -0.48 17.65 -10.18
C SER A 631 -0.83 18.98 -9.50
N ASN A 632 -1.85 19.67 -10.01
CA ASN A 632 -2.39 20.91 -9.42
C ASN A 632 -1.32 21.98 -9.18
N ASN A 633 -0.70 22.43 -10.28
CA ASN A 633 0.36 23.44 -10.31
C ASN A 633 0.16 24.36 -11.53
N MET A 634 1.15 25.20 -11.88
CA MET A 634 1.15 26.06 -13.08
C MET A 634 2.25 25.68 -14.08
N LEU A 635 2.67 24.41 -14.10
CA LEU A 635 3.74 23.92 -14.98
C LEU A 635 3.31 23.95 -16.45
N ASN A 636 4.25 24.25 -17.34
CA ASN A 636 4.02 24.37 -18.78
C ASN A 636 5.06 23.55 -19.57
N GLY A 637 5.21 23.83 -20.87
CA GLY A 637 6.14 23.09 -21.74
C GLY A 637 5.55 21.75 -22.20
N GLU A 638 6.40 20.90 -22.77
CA GLU A 638 6.01 19.60 -23.31
C GLU A 638 6.51 18.44 -22.42
N ILE A 639 5.83 17.30 -22.47
CA ILE A 639 6.31 16.07 -21.82
C ILE A 639 7.56 15.59 -22.58
N SER A 640 8.71 15.62 -21.91
CA SER A 640 9.98 15.23 -22.53
C SER A 640 9.99 13.75 -22.96
N PRO A 641 10.52 13.40 -24.14
CA PRO A 641 10.78 12.01 -24.53
C PRO A 641 11.74 11.27 -23.59
N SER A 642 12.43 11.93 -22.67
CA SER A 642 13.20 11.20 -21.64
C SER A 642 12.32 10.38 -20.70
N PHE A 643 11.02 10.68 -20.60
CA PHE A 643 10.06 9.88 -19.84
C PHE A 643 9.94 8.45 -20.38
N CYS A 644 10.32 8.21 -21.64
CA CYS A 644 10.38 6.88 -22.24
C CYS A 644 11.37 5.94 -21.54
N ASN A 645 12.34 6.47 -20.77
CA ASN A 645 13.37 5.69 -20.11
C ASN A 645 12.99 5.30 -18.67
N LEU A 646 11.79 5.63 -18.21
CA LEU A 646 11.33 5.39 -16.84
C LEU A 646 10.67 4.01 -16.74
N SER A 647 11.47 2.94 -16.76
CA SER A 647 10.97 1.55 -16.71
C SER A 647 10.27 1.19 -15.40
N SER A 648 10.55 1.92 -14.32
CA SER A 648 9.95 1.69 -13.00
C SER A 648 8.65 2.47 -12.79
N LEU A 649 8.28 3.36 -13.72
CA LEU A 649 7.15 4.28 -13.57
C LEU A 649 5.82 3.51 -13.61
N VAL A 650 5.09 3.61 -12.51
CA VAL A 650 3.78 2.98 -12.30
C VAL A 650 2.66 4.00 -12.24
N SER A 651 2.91 5.20 -11.73
CA SER A 651 1.92 6.27 -11.65
C SER A 651 2.50 7.61 -12.10
N LEU A 652 1.84 8.22 -13.10
CA LEU A 652 2.16 9.52 -13.65
C LEU A 652 0.97 10.48 -13.49
N GLU A 653 1.08 11.40 -12.52
CA GLU A 653 0.06 12.37 -12.15
C GLU A 653 0.51 13.79 -12.53
N LEU A 654 0.06 14.27 -13.68
CA LEU A 654 0.34 15.62 -14.22
C LEU A 654 -0.92 16.49 -14.32
N SER A 655 -2.02 16.05 -13.71
CA SER A 655 -3.31 16.73 -13.83
C SER A 655 -3.28 18.17 -13.33
N ASP A 656 -4.20 19.00 -13.82
CA ASP A 656 -4.43 20.36 -13.36
C ASP A 656 -3.16 21.24 -13.48
N ASN A 657 -2.61 21.33 -14.69
CA ASN A 657 -1.43 22.12 -15.04
C ASN A 657 -1.64 22.86 -16.38
N LYS A 658 -0.57 23.41 -16.98
CA LYS A 658 -0.56 24.06 -18.31
C LYS A 658 0.35 23.32 -19.30
N VAL A 659 0.53 22.01 -19.12
CA VAL A 659 1.37 21.17 -19.99
C VAL A 659 0.78 21.13 -21.39
N SER A 660 1.63 21.19 -22.41
CA SER A 660 1.29 21.29 -23.82
C SER A 660 2.07 20.26 -24.65
N GLY A 661 2.03 20.37 -25.98
CA GLY A 661 2.68 19.40 -26.87
C GLY A 661 1.86 18.14 -27.08
N MET A 662 2.51 17.05 -27.49
CA MET A 662 1.89 15.75 -27.74
C MET A 662 2.27 14.75 -26.64
N ILE A 663 1.42 13.75 -26.40
CA ILE A 663 1.82 12.58 -25.60
C ILE A 663 2.93 11.84 -26.38
N PRO A 664 4.13 11.62 -25.80
CA PRO A 664 5.22 10.95 -26.50
C PRO A 664 4.82 9.57 -27.01
N GLN A 665 5.15 9.26 -28.27
CA GLN A 665 4.77 7.99 -28.90
C GLN A 665 5.32 6.76 -28.17
N CYS A 666 6.45 6.90 -27.46
CA CYS A 666 7.02 5.81 -26.69
C CYS A 666 6.17 5.35 -25.50
N PHE A 667 5.13 6.10 -25.10
CA PHE A 667 4.20 5.66 -24.06
C PHE A 667 3.48 4.36 -24.46
N GLU A 668 3.49 4.01 -25.75
CA GLU A 668 3.11 2.68 -26.26
C GLU A 668 3.90 1.52 -25.62
N ASN A 669 5.15 1.78 -25.18
CA ASN A 669 6.04 0.79 -24.57
C ASN A 669 6.08 0.85 -23.04
N LEU A 670 5.55 1.93 -22.43
CA LEU A 670 5.49 2.06 -20.96
C LEU A 670 4.27 1.33 -20.38
N THR A 671 3.38 0.80 -21.21
CA THR A 671 2.12 0.20 -20.73
C THR A 671 2.32 -1.05 -19.88
N ASP A 672 3.49 -1.67 -19.91
CA ASP A 672 3.79 -2.87 -19.11
C ASP A 672 4.10 -2.50 -17.65
N SER A 673 4.67 -1.30 -17.40
CA SER A 673 4.94 -0.80 -16.04
C SER A 673 3.88 0.19 -15.54
N LEU A 674 3.34 1.03 -16.42
CA LEU A 674 2.42 2.11 -16.06
C LEU A 674 1.02 1.58 -15.73
N SER A 675 0.54 1.87 -14.52
CA SER A 675 -0.82 1.56 -14.06
C SER A 675 -1.75 2.77 -14.12
N VAL A 676 -1.23 3.96 -13.78
CA VAL A 676 -2.02 5.19 -13.71
C VAL A 676 -1.41 6.27 -14.61
N LEU A 677 -2.20 6.76 -15.56
CA LEU A 677 -1.87 7.91 -16.40
C LEU A 677 -2.94 9.00 -16.27
N ASN A 678 -2.58 10.10 -15.63
CA ASN A 678 -3.49 11.23 -15.45
C ASN A 678 -2.88 12.53 -15.97
N LEU A 679 -3.39 12.98 -17.11
CA LEU A 679 -3.02 14.24 -17.77
C LEU A 679 -4.19 15.24 -17.79
N ARG A 680 -5.22 15.04 -16.95
CA ARG A 680 -6.44 15.85 -16.94
C ARG A 680 -6.14 17.35 -16.86
N ASN A 681 -6.95 18.18 -17.53
CA ASN A 681 -6.95 19.63 -17.38
C ASN A 681 -5.58 20.24 -17.67
N ASN A 682 -5.15 20.07 -18.92
CA ASN A 682 -3.92 20.60 -19.48
C ASN A 682 -4.20 21.14 -20.89
N SER A 683 -3.14 21.43 -21.66
CA SER A 683 -3.20 21.86 -23.06
C SER A 683 -2.60 20.82 -24.02
N VAL A 684 -2.55 19.54 -23.63
CA VAL A 684 -1.99 18.45 -24.44
C VAL A 684 -2.80 18.28 -25.72
N SER A 685 -2.14 18.03 -26.84
CA SER A 685 -2.72 18.02 -28.18
C SER A 685 -2.22 16.82 -29.00
N GLY A 686 -2.70 16.70 -30.24
CA GLY A 686 -2.36 15.57 -31.11
C GLY A 686 -3.24 14.34 -30.88
N SER A 687 -2.79 13.18 -31.33
CA SER A 687 -3.49 11.90 -31.18
C SER A 687 -3.01 11.13 -29.96
N ILE A 688 -3.87 10.27 -29.43
CA ILE A 688 -3.52 9.33 -28.36
C ILE A 688 -2.65 8.19 -28.96
N PRO A 689 -1.46 7.88 -28.41
CA PRO A 689 -0.59 6.80 -28.88
C PRO A 689 -1.26 5.41 -28.79
N GLN A 690 -0.73 4.40 -29.51
CA GLN A 690 -1.27 3.02 -29.49
C GLN A 690 -0.95 2.26 -28.18
N MET A 691 -1.52 2.72 -27.07
CA MET A 691 -1.33 2.12 -25.74
C MET A 691 -1.82 0.66 -25.69
N CYS A 692 -1.21 -0.18 -24.84
CA CYS A 692 -1.51 -1.61 -24.67
C CYS A 692 -1.24 -2.46 -25.92
N LYS A 693 -0.20 -2.11 -26.68
CA LYS A 693 0.15 -2.81 -27.93
C LYS A 693 0.63 -4.25 -27.72
N ASN A 694 1.32 -4.54 -26.61
CA ASN A 694 2.03 -5.80 -26.40
C ASN A 694 1.24 -6.87 -25.60
N ASN A 695 -0.09 -6.77 -25.52
CA ASN A 695 -0.97 -7.75 -24.83
C ASN A 695 -0.49 -8.08 -23.40
N GLY A 696 -0.53 -7.10 -22.50
CA GLY A 696 -0.15 -7.26 -21.09
C GLY A 696 -0.11 -5.95 -20.30
N GLY A 697 -0.92 -4.96 -20.68
CA GLY A 697 -0.81 -3.62 -20.09
C GLY A 697 -1.28 -3.60 -18.62
N SER A 698 -0.45 -3.04 -17.74
CA SER A 698 -0.73 -2.83 -16.31
C SER A 698 -1.70 -1.66 -16.05
N LEU A 699 -2.14 -0.97 -17.11
CA LEU A 699 -2.99 0.23 -17.04
C LEU A 699 -4.37 -0.06 -16.45
N ARG A 700 -4.66 0.57 -15.31
CA ARG A 700 -5.97 0.57 -14.65
C ARG A 700 -6.73 1.87 -14.85
N LEU A 701 -6.03 3.01 -14.86
CA LEU A 701 -6.64 4.34 -14.96
C LEU A 701 -5.99 5.19 -16.04
N ILE A 702 -6.81 5.70 -16.97
CA ILE A 702 -6.42 6.68 -17.98
C ILE A 702 -7.37 7.88 -17.92
N ASP A 703 -6.87 9.03 -17.47
CA ASP A 703 -7.59 10.31 -17.52
C ASP A 703 -6.86 11.33 -18.39
N LEU A 704 -7.41 11.57 -19.58
CA LEU A 704 -6.92 12.53 -20.56
C LEU A 704 -7.92 13.68 -20.77
N SER A 705 -8.86 13.85 -19.85
CA SER A 705 -9.95 14.82 -20.01
C SER A 705 -9.47 16.27 -19.95
N TYR A 706 -10.26 17.20 -20.48
CA TYR A 706 -9.98 18.64 -20.51
C TYR A 706 -8.61 18.94 -21.16
N ASN A 707 -8.46 18.55 -22.42
CA ASN A 707 -7.27 18.75 -23.23
C ASN A 707 -7.64 19.13 -24.68
N ASN A 708 -6.65 19.22 -25.56
CA ASN A 708 -6.80 19.56 -26.99
C ASN A 708 -6.57 18.34 -27.91
N LEU A 709 -6.82 17.11 -27.44
CA LEU A 709 -6.60 15.88 -28.20
C LEU A 709 -7.56 15.78 -29.38
N LYS A 710 -7.10 15.16 -30.48
CA LYS A 710 -7.84 15.02 -31.74
C LYS A 710 -7.63 13.62 -32.33
N GLY A 711 -8.45 13.29 -33.33
CA GLY A 711 -8.38 12.01 -34.00
C GLY A 711 -9.27 10.97 -33.35
N LYS A 712 -8.86 9.71 -33.41
CA LYS A 712 -9.62 8.53 -32.99
C LYS A 712 -9.05 7.90 -31.72
N LEU A 713 -9.87 7.12 -31.04
CA LEU A 713 -9.36 6.29 -29.94
C LEU A 713 -8.55 5.11 -30.52
N PRO A 714 -7.37 4.79 -29.94
CA PRO A 714 -6.54 3.70 -30.42
C PRO A 714 -7.20 2.35 -30.11
N PRO A 715 -7.47 1.49 -31.12
CA PRO A 715 -8.14 0.21 -30.91
C PRO A 715 -7.38 -0.76 -30.01
N THR A 716 -6.05 -0.57 -29.86
CA THR A 716 -5.20 -1.37 -28.97
C THR A 716 -5.59 -1.25 -27.50
N LEU A 717 -6.36 -0.23 -27.10
CA LEU A 717 -6.93 -0.13 -25.76
C LEU A 717 -7.83 -1.33 -25.40
N SER A 718 -8.36 -2.08 -26.39
CA SER A 718 -9.07 -3.33 -26.11
C SER A 718 -8.21 -4.42 -25.46
N ASN A 719 -6.88 -4.24 -25.45
CA ASN A 719 -5.93 -5.19 -24.87
C ASN A 719 -5.57 -4.83 -23.41
N CYS A 720 -6.03 -3.69 -22.89
CA CYS A 720 -5.81 -3.29 -21.49
C CYS A 720 -6.80 -4.06 -20.59
N MET A 721 -6.61 -5.37 -20.40
CA MET A 721 -7.62 -6.26 -19.79
C MET A 721 -7.98 -5.91 -18.34
N ILE A 722 -7.13 -5.18 -17.63
CA ILE A 722 -7.36 -4.72 -16.25
C ILE A 722 -7.75 -3.24 -16.17
N LEU A 723 -8.06 -2.59 -17.30
CA LEU A 723 -8.45 -1.18 -17.31
C LEU A 723 -9.81 -0.99 -16.63
N GLU A 724 -9.81 -0.18 -15.58
CA GLU A 724 -10.98 0.13 -14.75
C GLU A 724 -11.64 1.44 -15.16
N SER A 725 -10.84 2.41 -15.61
CA SER A 725 -11.31 3.76 -15.91
C SER A 725 -10.68 4.36 -17.16
N LEU A 726 -11.54 4.87 -18.05
CA LEU A 726 -11.16 5.65 -19.22
C LEU A 726 -11.96 6.95 -19.29
N SER A 727 -11.25 8.07 -19.18
CA SER A 727 -11.79 9.42 -19.28
C SER A 727 -11.08 10.19 -20.40
N VAL A 728 -11.84 10.59 -21.43
CA VAL A 728 -11.36 11.39 -22.57
C VAL A 728 -12.24 12.61 -22.84
N SER A 729 -13.04 12.98 -21.84
CA SER A 729 -14.01 14.07 -21.87
C SER A 729 -13.37 15.43 -22.19
N ASN A 730 -14.12 16.38 -22.74
CA ASN A 730 -13.66 17.73 -23.05
C ASN A 730 -12.40 17.75 -23.92
N ASN A 731 -12.51 17.20 -25.13
CA ASN A 731 -11.44 17.15 -26.13
C ASN A 731 -12.02 17.41 -27.54
N GLY A 732 -11.19 17.25 -28.57
CA GLY A 732 -11.57 17.35 -29.98
C GLY A 732 -11.63 16.01 -30.71
N LEU A 733 -11.84 14.89 -30.00
CA LEU A 733 -11.88 13.55 -30.59
C LEU A 733 -13.05 13.40 -31.55
N ASN A 734 -12.79 12.82 -32.71
CA ASN A 734 -13.75 12.65 -33.79
C ASN A 734 -13.73 11.19 -34.27
N ASP A 735 -14.63 10.40 -33.72
CA ASP A 735 -14.71 8.97 -33.98
C ASP A 735 -16.16 8.46 -33.90
N ILE A 736 -16.36 7.20 -34.26
CA ILE A 736 -17.59 6.47 -33.93
C ILE A 736 -17.50 5.89 -32.52
N PHE A 737 -18.60 5.32 -32.01
CA PHE A 737 -18.57 4.63 -30.72
C PHE A 737 -17.58 3.45 -30.74
N PRO A 738 -16.59 3.41 -29.84
CA PRO A 738 -15.55 2.38 -29.80
C PRO A 738 -16.07 1.08 -29.17
N TYR A 739 -16.88 0.32 -29.92
CA TYR A 739 -17.51 -0.93 -29.45
C TYR A 739 -16.53 -1.96 -28.87
N TRP A 740 -15.27 -1.94 -29.29
CA TRP A 740 -14.23 -2.86 -28.83
C TRP A 740 -13.84 -2.64 -27.36
N LEU A 741 -14.16 -1.48 -26.77
CA LEU A 741 -14.04 -1.26 -25.31
C LEU A 741 -14.97 -2.18 -24.51
N GLY A 742 -16.06 -2.64 -25.11
CA GLY A 742 -17.00 -3.55 -24.46
C GLY A 742 -16.37 -4.87 -24.01
N ARG A 743 -15.22 -5.26 -24.59
CA ARG A 743 -14.49 -6.48 -24.21
C ARG A 743 -13.71 -6.36 -22.91
N LEU A 744 -13.53 -5.15 -22.39
CA LEU A 744 -12.75 -4.93 -21.17
C LEU A 744 -13.56 -5.40 -19.96
N PRO A 745 -13.10 -6.45 -19.23
CA PRO A 745 -13.89 -7.07 -18.16
C PRO A 745 -13.92 -6.21 -16.89
N GLU A 746 -12.88 -5.40 -16.67
CA GLU A 746 -12.72 -4.59 -15.46
C GLU A 746 -13.23 -3.15 -15.61
N LEU A 747 -13.64 -2.71 -16.80
CA LEU A 747 -14.01 -1.33 -17.05
C LEU A 747 -15.29 -0.94 -16.27
N ARG A 748 -15.12 -0.07 -15.28
CA ARG A 748 -16.18 0.49 -14.43
C ARG A 748 -16.62 1.87 -14.90
N LEU A 749 -15.72 2.64 -15.50
CA LEU A 749 -15.91 4.06 -15.75
C LEU A 749 -15.53 4.44 -17.18
N LEU A 750 -16.49 5.01 -17.91
CA LEU A 750 -16.30 5.47 -19.27
C LEU A 750 -16.89 6.88 -19.49
N THR A 751 -16.03 7.90 -19.64
CA THR A 751 -16.48 9.27 -19.94
C THR A 751 -15.87 9.82 -21.22
N MET A 752 -16.73 10.31 -22.11
CA MET A 752 -16.39 10.85 -23.43
C MET A 752 -17.11 12.17 -23.74
N ARG A 753 -17.65 12.85 -22.72
CA ARG A 753 -18.48 14.04 -22.93
C ARG A 753 -17.73 15.16 -23.63
N HIS A 754 -18.45 16.07 -24.29
CA HIS A 754 -17.87 17.22 -24.99
C HIS A 754 -16.73 16.81 -25.96
N ASN A 755 -17.09 16.03 -26.97
CA ASN A 755 -16.23 15.64 -28.07
C ASN A 755 -17.01 15.75 -29.40
N LYS A 756 -16.51 15.12 -30.46
CA LYS A 756 -17.17 15.05 -31.77
C LYS A 756 -17.54 13.61 -32.14
N PHE A 757 -17.74 12.73 -31.16
CA PHE A 757 -18.16 11.36 -31.46
C PHE A 757 -19.51 11.35 -32.18
N HIS A 758 -19.67 10.46 -33.16
CA HIS A 758 -20.82 10.50 -34.05
C HIS A 758 -21.26 9.13 -34.57
N GLY A 759 -22.36 9.11 -35.32
CA GLY A 759 -22.90 7.90 -35.93
C GLY A 759 -23.75 7.08 -34.96
N ILE A 760 -24.17 5.90 -35.41
CA ILE A 760 -25.06 5.01 -34.67
C ILE A 760 -24.25 4.12 -33.73
N ILE A 761 -24.68 4.04 -32.46
CA ILE A 761 -24.17 3.03 -31.53
C ILE A 761 -24.83 1.70 -31.90
N GLY A 762 -24.04 0.80 -32.50
CA GLY A 762 -24.52 -0.48 -33.02
C GLY A 762 -24.93 -1.46 -31.92
N LYS A 763 -25.18 -2.70 -32.33
CA LYS A 763 -25.46 -3.81 -31.41
C LYS A 763 -24.15 -4.35 -30.82
N PRO A 764 -24.14 -4.88 -29.58
CA PRO A 764 -22.97 -5.54 -29.02
C PRO A 764 -22.57 -6.73 -29.91
N LYS A 765 -21.26 -6.95 -30.05
CA LYS A 765 -20.73 -8.04 -30.89
C LYS A 765 -20.53 -9.33 -30.10
N ALA A 766 -20.46 -9.25 -28.77
CA ALA A 766 -20.38 -10.37 -27.83
C ALA A 766 -21.53 -10.33 -26.81
N LYS A 767 -21.78 -11.45 -26.12
CA LYS A 767 -22.90 -11.60 -25.16
C LYS A 767 -22.71 -10.84 -23.83
N PHE A 768 -21.50 -10.43 -23.51
CA PHE A 768 -21.14 -9.83 -22.22
C PHE A 768 -20.19 -8.65 -22.43
N GLU A 769 -20.71 -7.57 -23.02
CA GLU A 769 -19.95 -6.34 -23.20
C GLU A 769 -20.22 -5.37 -22.02
N PHE A 770 -19.14 -4.82 -21.43
CA PHE A 770 -19.18 -3.93 -20.27
C PHE A 770 -19.79 -4.54 -18.98
N PRO A 771 -19.30 -5.71 -18.51
CA PRO A 771 -19.93 -6.45 -17.40
C PRO A 771 -19.87 -5.70 -16.06
N LYS A 772 -18.80 -4.91 -15.82
CA LYS A 772 -18.57 -4.16 -14.58
C LYS A 772 -18.85 -2.65 -14.68
N LEU A 773 -19.40 -2.17 -15.80
CA LEU A 773 -19.60 -0.75 -16.04
C LEU A 773 -20.62 -0.17 -15.05
N ARG A 774 -20.29 0.99 -14.47
CA ARG A 774 -21.10 1.72 -13.48
C ARG A 774 -21.35 3.17 -13.89
N VAL A 775 -20.38 3.80 -14.54
CA VAL A 775 -20.49 5.19 -14.99
C VAL A 775 -20.27 5.26 -16.50
N ILE A 776 -21.26 5.81 -17.20
CA ILE A 776 -21.16 6.13 -18.62
C ILE A 776 -21.65 7.54 -18.92
N ASP A 777 -20.77 8.38 -19.46
CA ASP A 777 -21.08 9.75 -19.87
C ASP A 777 -20.67 9.97 -21.32
N LEU A 778 -21.66 10.02 -22.20
CA LEU A 778 -21.51 10.26 -23.65
C LEU A 778 -22.09 11.62 -24.05
N SER A 779 -22.37 12.49 -23.08
CA SER A 779 -23.09 13.74 -23.30
C SER A 779 -22.37 14.71 -24.23
N TYR A 780 -23.11 15.63 -24.86
CA TYR A 780 -22.54 16.65 -25.75
C TYR A 780 -21.65 16.09 -26.86
N ASN A 781 -22.21 15.15 -27.62
CA ASN A 781 -21.60 14.57 -28.82
C ASN A 781 -22.60 14.65 -30.00
N ASN A 782 -22.30 13.96 -31.09
CA ASN A 782 -23.10 13.91 -32.31
C ASN A 782 -23.63 12.49 -32.60
N PHE A 783 -23.84 11.65 -31.57
CA PHE A 783 -24.41 10.31 -31.76
C PHE A 783 -25.84 10.38 -32.30
N THR A 784 -26.17 9.44 -33.19
CA THR A 784 -27.46 9.37 -33.91
C THR A 784 -28.10 7.99 -33.74
N GLY A 785 -29.35 7.82 -34.17
CA GLY A 785 -30.07 6.55 -34.09
C GLY A 785 -30.71 6.32 -32.71
N GLU A 786 -31.22 5.13 -32.47
CA GLU A 786 -31.88 4.80 -31.20
C GLU A 786 -30.88 4.65 -30.04
N ILE A 787 -31.36 4.84 -28.80
CA ILE A 787 -30.59 4.53 -27.59
C ILE A 787 -30.17 3.05 -27.64
N PRO A 788 -28.90 2.71 -27.31
CA PRO A 788 -28.33 1.37 -27.50
C PRO A 788 -28.84 0.34 -26.47
N HIS A 789 -30.14 0.01 -26.52
CA HIS A 789 -30.81 -0.87 -25.57
C HIS A 789 -30.18 -2.26 -25.42
N GLN A 790 -29.49 -2.74 -26.46
CA GLN A 790 -28.84 -4.05 -26.43
C GLN A 790 -27.58 -4.09 -25.55
N TYR A 791 -26.88 -2.97 -25.41
CA TYR A 791 -25.77 -2.86 -24.46
C TYR A 791 -26.29 -2.82 -23.02
N ILE A 792 -27.43 -2.15 -22.79
CA ILE A 792 -28.03 -2.02 -21.46
C ILE A 792 -28.40 -3.39 -20.88
N PHE A 793 -28.79 -4.35 -21.72
CA PHE A 793 -28.99 -5.74 -21.30
C PHE A 793 -27.73 -6.40 -20.71
N SER A 794 -26.53 -5.92 -21.03
CA SER A 794 -25.25 -6.49 -20.57
C SER A 794 -24.62 -5.73 -19.38
N TRP A 795 -25.21 -4.62 -18.92
CA TRP A 795 -24.70 -3.83 -17.79
C TRP A 795 -25.06 -4.43 -16.42
N ASP A 796 -24.56 -5.64 -16.16
CA ASP A 796 -24.95 -6.43 -14.99
C ASP A 796 -24.63 -5.73 -13.65
N ALA A 797 -23.50 -5.04 -13.55
CA ALA A 797 -23.13 -4.28 -12.36
C ALA A 797 -24.08 -3.11 -12.02
N MET A 798 -24.86 -2.61 -12.99
CA MET A 798 -25.85 -1.55 -12.77
C MET A 798 -27.23 -2.08 -12.33
N LYS A 799 -27.49 -3.39 -12.41
CA LYS A 799 -28.81 -3.99 -12.13
C LYS A 799 -29.03 -4.35 -10.66
N SER A 800 -27.98 -4.39 -9.85
CA SER A 800 -28.06 -4.76 -8.44
C SER A 800 -27.20 -3.83 -7.58
N ILE A 801 -27.61 -3.69 -6.31
CA ILE A 801 -26.89 -2.96 -5.28
C ILE A 801 -26.27 -4.03 -4.39
N ASP A 802 -24.95 -4.14 -4.38
CA ASP A 802 -24.24 -4.98 -3.43
C ASP A 802 -23.94 -4.16 -2.17
N GLU A 803 -24.76 -4.32 -1.12
CA GLU A 803 -24.65 -3.59 0.14
C GLU A 803 -23.39 -3.99 0.95
N SER A 804 -22.65 -5.04 0.54
CA SER A 804 -21.43 -5.47 1.22
C SER A 804 -20.15 -4.72 0.80
N GLN A 805 -20.23 -3.82 -0.20
CA GLN A 805 -19.07 -3.14 -0.81
C GLN A 805 -19.15 -1.60 -0.75
N PHE A 806 -19.22 -1.03 0.46
CA PHE A 806 -19.01 0.42 0.66
C PHE A 806 -17.53 0.79 0.59
N MET A 807 -16.84 0.35 -0.47
CA MET A 807 -15.47 0.76 -0.76
C MET A 807 -15.46 1.87 -1.83
N TYR A 808 -14.41 2.68 -1.82
CA TYR A 808 -14.17 3.65 -2.87
C TYR A 808 -13.52 2.92 -4.05
N MET A 809 -13.92 3.27 -5.27
CA MET A 809 -13.25 2.84 -6.49
C MET A 809 -11.86 3.46 -6.52
N ASN A 810 -10.84 2.64 -6.33
CA ASN A 810 -9.46 3.05 -6.43
C ASN A 810 -8.69 2.16 -7.42
N ALA A 811 -7.65 2.74 -8.01
CA ALA A 811 -6.72 2.04 -8.88
C ALA A 811 -5.54 1.55 -8.05
N ASP A 812 -5.53 0.24 -7.76
CA ASP A 812 -4.48 -0.40 -6.99
C ASP A 812 -3.25 -0.68 -7.85
N ALA A 813 -2.10 -0.16 -7.44
CA ALA A 813 -0.84 -0.43 -8.11
C ALA A 813 0.26 -0.72 -7.10
N SER A 814 1.23 -1.53 -7.49
CA SER A 814 2.40 -1.78 -6.64
C SER A 814 3.66 -1.83 -7.47
N PHE A 815 4.77 -1.35 -6.91
CA PHE A 815 6.08 -1.52 -7.51
C PHE A 815 7.13 -1.75 -6.45
N CYS A 816 8.17 -2.52 -6.78
CA CYS A 816 9.28 -2.77 -5.90
C CYS A 816 10.49 -1.94 -6.34
N GLY A 817 10.89 -1.02 -5.48
CA GLY A 817 12.13 -0.29 -5.62
C GLY A 817 13.34 -1.09 -5.13
N SER A 818 14.46 -0.40 -4.94
CA SER A 818 15.73 -1.02 -4.55
C SER A 818 15.77 -1.49 -3.08
N ARG A 819 14.88 -0.96 -2.23
CA ARG A 819 14.86 -1.24 -0.78
C ARG A 819 13.51 -1.68 -0.23
N MET A 820 12.42 -1.34 -0.91
CA MET A 820 11.06 -1.57 -0.41
C MET A 820 10.07 -1.66 -1.58
N CYS A 821 8.96 -2.34 -1.34
CA CYS A 821 7.83 -2.35 -2.25
C CYS A 821 6.79 -1.34 -1.79
N TRP A 822 6.28 -0.57 -2.75
CA TRP A 822 5.28 0.45 -2.55
C TRP A 822 3.95 -0.06 -3.03
N HIS A 823 2.92 0.15 -2.21
CA HIS A 823 1.53 0.01 -2.62
C HIS A 823 0.96 1.42 -2.81
N ILE A 824 0.34 1.64 -3.96
CA ILE A 824 -0.23 2.90 -4.40
C ILE A 824 -1.73 2.67 -4.57
N ASP A 825 -2.50 3.37 -3.75
CA ASP A 825 -3.94 3.37 -3.79
C ASP A 825 -4.41 4.77 -4.25
N LEU A 826 -4.92 4.88 -5.48
CA LEU A 826 -5.31 6.17 -6.08
C LEU A 826 -6.82 6.21 -6.37
N PRO A 827 -7.57 7.16 -5.77
CA PRO A 827 -9.01 7.23 -5.97
C PRO A 827 -9.35 7.65 -7.39
N HIS A 828 -10.40 7.04 -7.94
CA HIS A 828 -10.97 7.46 -9.20
C HIS A 828 -11.62 8.83 -9.06
N ILE A 829 -11.06 9.84 -9.74
CA ILE A 829 -11.61 11.20 -9.78
C ILE A 829 -12.35 11.38 -11.10
N ILE A 830 -13.61 11.81 -11.03
CA ILE A 830 -14.40 12.16 -12.21
C ILE A 830 -15.06 13.52 -12.10
N ILE A 831 -15.30 14.13 -13.26
CA ILE A 831 -16.07 15.35 -13.39
C ILE A 831 -17.33 15.04 -14.19
N VAL A 832 -18.47 15.00 -13.51
CA VAL A 832 -19.78 14.69 -14.10
C VAL A 832 -20.77 15.81 -13.82
N THR A 833 -21.79 15.94 -14.67
CA THR A 833 -22.89 16.86 -14.42
C THR A 833 -23.98 16.14 -13.64
N PHE A 834 -24.08 16.41 -12.34
CA PHE A 834 -25.08 15.82 -11.46
C PHE A 834 -26.05 16.91 -10.99
N LYS A 835 -27.36 16.67 -11.14
CA LYS A 835 -28.40 17.64 -10.75
C LYS A 835 -28.24 19.02 -11.41
N GLY A 836 -27.75 19.05 -12.66
CA GLY A 836 -27.54 20.28 -13.43
C GLY A 836 -26.30 21.10 -13.03
N ILE A 837 -25.45 20.56 -12.17
CA ILE A 837 -24.21 21.19 -11.70
C ILE A 837 -23.04 20.26 -12.02
N GLU A 838 -21.95 20.83 -12.52
CA GLU A 838 -20.71 20.08 -12.72
C GLU A 838 -20.04 19.84 -11.37
N PHE A 839 -19.86 18.57 -11.00
CA PHE A 839 -19.25 18.14 -9.75
C PHE A 839 -17.98 17.33 -10.03
N LYS A 840 -16.91 17.66 -9.32
CA LYS A 840 -15.71 16.83 -9.20
C LYS A 840 -15.91 15.87 -8.03
N TYR A 841 -16.05 14.58 -8.30
CA TYR A 841 -16.08 13.53 -7.28
C TYR A 841 -14.65 13.12 -6.93
N GLU A 842 -14.21 13.44 -5.71
CA GLU A 842 -12.91 13.03 -5.17
C GLU A 842 -13.10 11.74 -4.36
N GLY A 843 -13.06 10.60 -5.04
CA GLY A 843 -13.36 9.28 -4.46
C GLY A 843 -14.80 8.86 -4.76
N LEU A 844 -14.96 8.06 -5.81
CA LEU A 844 -16.26 7.53 -6.23
C LEU A 844 -16.56 6.24 -5.46
N GLN A 845 -17.71 6.12 -4.80
CA GLN A 845 -18.08 4.85 -4.17
C GLN A 845 -18.41 3.79 -5.22
N ASP A 846 -18.08 2.53 -4.95
CA ASP A 846 -18.35 1.41 -5.86
C ASP A 846 -19.84 1.24 -6.19
N VAL A 847 -20.75 1.75 -5.36
CA VAL A 847 -22.19 1.67 -5.61
C VAL A 847 -22.74 2.75 -6.56
N PHE A 848 -21.94 3.77 -6.91
CA PHE A 848 -22.44 4.91 -7.68
C PHE A 848 -22.64 4.55 -9.16
N VAL A 849 -23.88 4.68 -9.65
CA VAL A 849 -24.25 4.39 -11.04
C VAL A 849 -24.83 5.64 -11.72
N PHE A 850 -24.24 6.01 -12.85
CA PHE A 850 -24.54 7.25 -13.56
C PHE A 850 -24.57 7.04 -15.08
N ILE A 851 -25.66 7.47 -15.72
CA ILE A 851 -25.84 7.44 -17.17
C ILE A 851 -26.19 8.85 -17.67
N ASP A 852 -25.33 9.41 -18.51
CA ASP A 852 -25.62 10.66 -19.23
C ASP A 852 -25.42 10.49 -20.74
N LEU A 853 -26.52 10.59 -21.49
CA LEU A 853 -26.58 10.54 -22.95
C LEU A 853 -27.11 11.86 -23.53
N SER A 854 -27.15 12.92 -22.72
CA SER A 854 -27.77 14.19 -23.08
C SER A 854 -27.04 14.94 -24.19
N SER A 855 -27.72 15.91 -24.80
CA SER A 855 -27.14 16.80 -25.82
C SER A 855 -26.49 16.03 -26.98
N ASN A 856 -27.23 15.07 -27.52
CA ASN A 856 -26.87 14.26 -28.68
C ASN A 856 -27.99 14.35 -29.74
N LYS A 857 -28.00 13.43 -30.71
CA LYS A 857 -29.03 13.32 -31.74
C LYS A 857 -29.71 11.95 -31.69
N PHE A 858 -29.86 11.37 -30.50
CA PHE A 858 -30.59 10.10 -30.35
C PHE A 858 -32.06 10.29 -30.68
N GLU A 859 -32.65 9.32 -31.39
CA GLU A 859 -34.04 9.30 -31.83
C GLU A 859 -34.75 8.02 -31.39
N GLY A 860 -35.98 7.80 -31.85
CA GLY A 860 -36.77 6.62 -31.49
C GLY A 860 -37.32 6.70 -30.06
N LYS A 861 -37.70 5.55 -29.49
CA LYS A 861 -38.33 5.48 -28.15
C LYS A 861 -37.30 5.28 -27.05
N ILE A 862 -37.62 5.71 -25.83
CA ILE A 862 -36.86 5.33 -24.63
C ILE A 862 -37.07 3.82 -24.36
N PRO A 863 -36.00 3.00 -24.28
CA PRO A 863 -36.12 1.57 -24.02
C PRO A 863 -36.62 1.24 -22.61
N GLU A 864 -37.55 0.29 -22.50
CA GLU A 864 -38.10 -0.15 -21.20
C GLU A 864 -37.05 -0.81 -20.29
N VAL A 865 -36.02 -1.45 -20.88
CA VAL A 865 -34.93 -2.17 -20.18
C VAL A 865 -34.10 -1.25 -19.26
N ILE A 866 -34.12 0.07 -19.46
CA ILE A 866 -33.48 1.00 -18.52
C ILE A 866 -34.09 0.86 -17.12
N GLY A 867 -35.37 0.50 -17.02
CA GLY A 867 -36.04 0.23 -15.75
C GLY A 867 -35.52 -0.99 -14.98
N ASP A 868 -34.67 -1.83 -15.60
CA ASP A 868 -34.04 -2.98 -14.94
C ASP A 868 -32.75 -2.59 -14.18
N LEU A 869 -32.27 -1.35 -14.36
CA LEU A 869 -31.03 -0.85 -13.75
C LEU A 869 -31.27 -0.35 -12.31
N ASN A 870 -31.62 -1.25 -11.40
CA ASN A 870 -32.00 -0.88 -10.02
C ASN A 870 -30.90 -0.17 -9.23
N GLY A 871 -29.63 -0.22 -9.66
CA GLY A 871 -28.51 0.52 -9.07
C GLY A 871 -28.42 2.00 -9.48
N LEU A 872 -29.25 2.46 -10.43
CA LEU A 872 -29.11 3.76 -11.09
C LEU A 872 -29.43 4.95 -10.17
N HIS A 873 -28.45 5.84 -9.97
CA HIS A 873 -28.62 7.07 -9.18
C HIS A 873 -29.00 8.27 -10.06
N SER A 874 -28.50 8.32 -11.31
CA SER A 874 -28.71 9.46 -12.20
C SER A 874 -28.91 9.00 -13.64
N LEU A 875 -29.99 9.50 -14.27
CA LEU A 875 -30.27 9.31 -15.69
C LEU A 875 -30.54 10.66 -16.36
N ASN A 876 -29.71 11.01 -17.34
CA ASN A 876 -29.88 12.21 -18.15
C ASN A 876 -29.96 11.86 -19.64
N LEU A 877 -31.13 12.06 -20.23
CA LEU A 877 -31.42 11.86 -21.65
C LEU A 877 -31.84 13.17 -22.34
N SER A 878 -31.63 14.31 -21.67
CA SER A 878 -32.12 15.61 -22.13
C SER A 878 -31.50 16.05 -23.47
N ASN A 879 -32.17 16.97 -24.17
CA ASN A 879 -31.67 17.57 -25.42
C ASN A 879 -31.30 16.51 -26.48
N ASN A 880 -32.27 15.66 -26.82
CA ASN A 880 -32.18 14.67 -27.90
C ASN A 880 -33.43 14.78 -28.80
N MET A 881 -33.63 13.82 -29.69
CA MET A 881 -34.79 13.72 -30.58
C MET A 881 -35.70 12.53 -30.21
N LEU A 882 -35.77 12.19 -28.93
CA LEU A 882 -36.51 11.01 -28.45
C LEU A 882 -38.03 11.22 -28.58
N THR A 883 -38.75 10.15 -28.92
CA THR A 883 -40.19 10.12 -29.19
C THR A 883 -40.87 9.01 -28.36
N GLY A 884 -42.19 8.85 -28.50
CA GLY A 884 -42.95 7.86 -27.73
C GLY A 884 -43.22 8.31 -26.31
N SER A 885 -43.59 7.39 -25.42
CA SER A 885 -43.92 7.68 -24.02
C SER A 885 -42.75 7.44 -23.07
N ILE A 886 -42.82 8.07 -21.90
CA ILE A 886 -41.94 7.73 -20.77
C ILE A 886 -42.31 6.29 -20.33
N PRO A 887 -41.36 5.35 -20.23
CA PRO A 887 -41.63 3.98 -19.80
C PRO A 887 -42.16 3.92 -18.36
N SER A 888 -43.20 3.12 -18.11
CA SER A 888 -43.67 2.87 -16.74
C SER A 888 -42.68 2.07 -15.90
N SER A 889 -41.81 1.28 -16.56
CA SER A 889 -40.72 0.52 -15.91
C SER A 889 -39.75 1.41 -15.12
N PHE A 890 -39.69 2.72 -15.42
CA PHE A 890 -38.87 3.66 -14.65
C PHE A 890 -39.32 3.76 -13.18
N GLY A 891 -40.55 3.36 -12.84
CA GLY A 891 -41.00 3.25 -11.45
C GLY A 891 -40.18 2.26 -10.61
N ASN A 892 -39.48 1.31 -11.25
CA ASN A 892 -38.62 0.33 -10.57
C ASN A 892 -37.29 0.92 -10.07
N LEU A 893 -36.88 2.10 -10.55
CA LEU A 893 -35.58 2.73 -10.25
C LEU A 893 -35.58 3.40 -8.86
N THR A 894 -35.91 2.65 -7.81
CA THR A 894 -36.30 3.19 -6.50
C THR A 894 -35.26 4.08 -5.80
N ILE A 895 -33.98 3.95 -6.15
CA ILE A 895 -32.87 4.76 -5.59
C ILE A 895 -32.45 5.95 -6.46
N VAL A 896 -33.10 6.16 -7.63
CA VAL A 896 -32.73 7.25 -8.53
C VAL A 896 -32.94 8.60 -7.85
N GLU A 897 -31.93 9.47 -7.97
CA GLU A 897 -31.95 10.82 -7.39
C GLU A 897 -32.19 11.90 -8.45
N ALA A 898 -31.77 11.67 -9.70
CA ALA A 898 -31.89 12.63 -10.78
C ALA A 898 -32.37 11.96 -12.07
N LEU A 899 -33.46 12.47 -12.62
CA LEU A 899 -34.04 12.05 -13.89
C LEU A 899 -34.35 13.28 -14.76
N ASP A 900 -33.55 13.48 -15.81
CA ASP A 900 -33.75 14.56 -16.78
C ASP A 900 -34.03 14.01 -18.18
N LEU A 901 -35.25 14.29 -18.66
CA LEU A 901 -35.78 13.91 -19.97
C LEU A 901 -36.16 15.13 -20.82
N SER A 902 -35.74 16.33 -20.40
CA SER A 902 -36.16 17.60 -21.00
C SER A 902 -35.65 17.80 -22.42
N GLY A 903 -36.30 18.65 -23.21
CA GLY A 903 -35.85 18.98 -24.57
C GLY A 903 -35.85 17.78 -25.51
N ASN A 904 -36.98 17.07 -25.58
CA ASN A 904 -37.21 15.92 -26.45
C ASN A 904 -38.59 16.05 -27.13
N PHE A 905 -39.02 15.02 -27.87
CA PHE A 905 -40.35 14.92 -28.49
C PHE A 905 -41.24 13.86 -27.81
N LEU A 906 -41.05 13.62 -26.51
CA LEU A 906 -41.81 12.64 -25.74
C LEU A 906 -43.29 13.02 -25.68
N SER A 907 -44.17 12.04 -25.70
CA SER A 907 -45.63 12.19 -25.80
C SER A 907 -46.35 11.21 -24.88
N GLY A 908 -47.68 11.29 -24.79
CA GLY A 908 -48.44 10.48 -23.84
C GLY A 908 -48.42 11.05 -22.42
N ARG A 909 -48.88 10.26 -21.45
CA ARG A 909 -48.99 10.70 -20.05
C ARG A 909 -47.69 10.44 -19.29
N ILE A 910 -47.44 11.23 -18.24
CA ILE A 910 -46.42 10.89 -17.24
C ILE A 910 -46.94 9.66 -16.45
N PRO A 911 -46.21 8.53 -16.42
CA PRO A 911 -46.65 7.30 -15.74
C PRO A 911 -46.86 7.53 -14.24
N GLN A 912 -47.92 6.94 -13.67
CA GLN A 912 -48.20 7.04 -12.23
C GLN A 912 -47.24 6.16 -11.40
N GLU A 913 -46.64 5.16 -12.03
CA GLU A 913 -45.64 4.27 -11.47
C GLU A 913 -44.41 5.05 -10.97
N LEU A 914 -44.12 6.23 -11.53
CA LEU A 914 -43.02 7.09 -11.07
C LEU A 914 -43.23 7.62 -9.65
N LEU A 915 -44.44 7.57 -9.09
CA LEU A 915 -44.70 7.91 -7.68
C LEU A 915 -43.98 6.97 -6.70
N GLN A 916 -43.48 5.82 -7.17
CA GLN A 916 -42.69 4.87 -6.36
C GLN A 916 -41.24 5.34 -6.13
N LEU A 917 -40.76 6.33 -6.88
CA LEU A 917 -39.41 6.87 -6.75
C LEU A 917 -39.32 7.72 -5.47
N LYS A 918 -38.72 7.14 -4.41
CA LYS A 918 -38.64 7.79 -3.10
C LYS A 918 -37.43 8.71 -2.95
N SER A 919 -36.32 8.37 -3.62
CA SER A 919 -35.05 9.09 -3.55
C SER A 919 -34.92 10.23 -4.56
N ILE A 920 -35.91 10.41 -5.45
CA ILE A 920 -35.82 11.40 -6.53
C ILE A 920 -35.85 12.82 -6.00
N VAL A 921 -34.83 13.60 -6.36
CA VAL A 921 -34.65 15.00 -5.97
C VAL A 921 -34.73 15.93 -7.17
N VAL A 922 -34.29 15.45 -8.35
CA VAL A 922 -34.38 16.19 -9.60
C VAL A 922 -35.22 15.41 -10.59
N PHE A 923 -36.32 16.03 -11.03
CA PHE A 923 -37.15 15.53 -12.11
C PHE A 923 -37.39 16.66 -13.11
N ASN A 924 -37.06 16.44 -14.37
CA ASN A 924 -37.24 17.43 -15.42
C ASN A 924 -37.75 16.76 -16.70
N VAL A 925 -38.95 17.15 -17.13
CA VAL A 925 -39.60 16.69 -18.37
C VAL A 925 -40.00 17.87 -19.25
N SER A 926 -39.44 19.04 -18.98
CA SER A 926 -39.79 20.28 -19.69
C SER A 926 -39.48 20.17 -21.18
N HIS A 927 -40.16 20.97 -21.99
CA HIS A 927 -39.97 21.05 -23.43
C HIS A 927 -40.14 19.68 -24.13
N ASN A 928 -41.35 19.12 -24.00
CA ASN A 928 -41.79 17.87 -24.61
C ASN A 928 -43.26 18.01 -25.10
N ASN A 929 -43.86 16.93 -25.58
CA ASN A 929 -45.25 16.86 -26.06
C ASN A 929 -46.16 16.05 -25.11
N LEU A 930 -45.91 16.08 -23.79
CA LEU A 930 -46.65 15.29 -22.80
C LEU A 930 -48.07 15.82 -22.58
N ILE A 931 -48.99 14.91 -22.24
CA ILE A 931 -50.42 15.18 -22.08
C ILE A 931 -50.98 14.66 -20.74
N GLY A 932 -52.11 15.23 -20.30
CA GLY A 932 -52.84 14.74 -19.14
C GLY A 932 -52.36 15.33 -17.80
N PRO A 933 -52.89 14.83 -16.66
CA PRO A 933 -52.56 15.37 -15.36
C PRO A 933 -51.12 15.04 -14.94
N VAL A 934 -50.45 15.99 -14.29
CA VAL A 934 -49.20 15.73 -13.55
C VAL A 934 -49.50 14.79 -12.37
N PRO A 935 -48.75 13.69 -12.18
CA PRO A 935 -48.94 12.79 -11.04
C PRO A 935 -48.89 13.53 -9.70
N GLN A 936 -49.81 13.20 -8.79
CA GLN A 936 -49.92 13.83 -7.48
C GLN A 936 -49.52 12.84 -6.39
N GLY A 937 -48.64 13.25 -5.48
CA GLY A 937 -48.13 12.42 -4.38
C GLY A 937 -46.61 12.20 -4.43
N GLY A 938 -46.06 11.51 -3.42
CA GLY A 938 -44.61 11.28 -3.31
C GLY A 938 -43.81 12.59 -3.35
N GLN A 939 -42.69 12.59 -4.08
CA GLN A 939 -41.86 13.79 -4.29
C GLN A 939 -42.40 14.72 -5.39
N PHE A 940 -43.36 14.28 -6.22
CA PHE A 940 -43.81 15.02 -7.42
C PHE A 940 -44.50 16.35 -7.10
N GLY A 941 -45.09 16.49 -5.91
CA GLY A 941 -45.66 17.75 -5.45
C GLY A 941 -44.62 18.81 -5.05
N THR A 942 -43.34 18.45 -4.96
CA THR A 942 -42.26 19.36 -4.55
C THR A 942 -41.52 20.00 -5.74
N PHE A 943 -41.65 19.42 -6.94
CA PHE A 943 -40.93 19.91 -8.11
C PHE A 943 -41.50 21.25 -8.60
N PRO A 944 -40.65 22.19 -9.05
CA PRO A 944 -41.08 23.49 -9.54
C PRO A 944 -41.84 23.36 -10.87
N SER A 945 -42.68 24.36 -11.18
CA SER A 945 -43.42 24.40 -12.46
C SER A 945 -42.51 24.37 -13.68
N SER A 946 -41.25 24.85 -13.55
CA SER A 946 -40.23 24.79 -14.60
C SER A 946 -39.90 23.36 -15.03
N SER A 947 -40.00 22.37 -14.15
CA SER A 947 -39.77 20.94 -14.47
C SER A 947 -40.76 20.39 -15.50
N PHE A 948 -41.91 21.04 -15.69
CA PHE A 948 -42.99 20.60 -16.57
C PHE A 948 -43.28 21.58 -17.71
N GLU A 949 -42.59 22.73 -17.74
CA GLU A 949 -42.81 23.80 -18.72
C GLU A 949 -42.62 23.32 -20.17
N GLY A 950 -43.23 23.99 -21.14
CA GLY A 950 -43.06 23.64 -22.55
C GLY A 950 -43.83 22.37 -22.98
N ASN A 951 -44.71 21.84 -22.13
CA ASN A 951 -45.63 20.74 -22.46
C ASN A 951 -47.09 21.25 -22.53
N PRO A 952 -47.62 21.58 -23.73
CA PRO A 952 -48.93 22.21 -23.85
C PRO A 952 -50.10 21.31 -23.42
N GLY A 953 -49.90 19.99 -23.43
CA GLY A 953 -50.92 19.00 -23.08
C GLY A 953 -51.04 18.69 -21.58
N LEU A 954 -50.05 19.08 -20.76
CA LEU A 954 -50.07 18.82 -19.32
C LEU A 954 -51.04 19.77 -18.59
N CYS A 955 -51.55 19.32 -17.44
CA CYS A 955 -52.42 20.10 -16.56
C CYS A 955 -52.30 19.60 -15.09
N GLY A 956 -52.84 20.36 -14.14
CA GLY A 956 -52.77 20.06 -12.71
C GLY A 956 -51.54 20.66 -12.02
N ASP A 957 -51.58 20.75 -10.69
CA ASP A 957 -50.49 21.35 -9.91
C ASP A 957 -49.15 20.62 -10.18
N PRO A 958 -48.02 21.34 -10.33
CA PRO A 958 -47.80 22.77 -10.08
C PRO A 958 -48.07 23.70 -11.28
N LEU A 959 -48.68 23.21 -12.37
CA LEU A 959 -48.95 24.03 -13.56
C LEU A 959 -50.20 24.92 -13.36
N PRO A 960 -50.22 26.15 -13.93
CA PRO A 960 -51.39 27.04 -13.84
C PRO A 960 -52.62 26.49 -14.57
N LYS A 961 -52.43 25.60 -15.55
CA LYS A 961 -53.50 24.98 -16.34
C LYS A 961 -54.18 23.88 -15.51
N LYS A 962 -55.43 24.10 -15.10
CA LYS A 962 -56.25 23.08 -14.41
C LYS A 962 -56.71 21.99 -15.39
N CYS A 963 -56.79 20.74 -14.93
CA CYS A 963 -57.34 19.66 -15.73
C CYS A 963 -58.86 19.75 -15.81
N GLU A 964 -59.42 19.73 -17.02
CA GLU A 964 -60.87 19.62 -17.22
C GLU A 964 -61.35 18.23 -16.82
N SER A 965 -62.29 18.16 -15.88
CA SER A 965 -63.04 16.94 -15.57
C SER A 965 -63.85 16.55 -16.81
N SER A 966 -63.48 15.43 -17.44
CA SER A 966 -64.07 14.75 -18.61
C SER A 966 -65.48 15.22 -19.06
N PRO A 967 -65.70 15.51 -20.36
CA PRO A 967 -67.04 15.82 -20.87
C PRO A 967 -67.91 14.57 -20.93
N GLN A 968 -69.14 14.71 -20.44
CA GLN A 968 -70.23 13.74 -20.61
C GLN A 968 -70.52 13.47 -22.10
N GLN A 969 -70.87 12.22 -22.39
CA GLN A 969 -71.33 11.72 -23.69
C GLN A 969 -72.50 12.55 -24.24
N LEU A 970 -72.42 12.92 -25.52
CA LEU A 970 -73.58 13.20 -26.39
C LEU A 970 -73.36 12.54 -27.78
N PRO A 971 -74.43 12.17 -28.52
CA PRO A 971 -74.46 11.08 -29.51
C PRO A 971 -74.02 11.49 -30.93
N PRO A 972 -73.90 10.53 -31.88
CA PRO A 972 -73.23 10.73 -33.16
C PRO A 972 -74.15 11.31 -34.23
N ASN A 973 -73.65 12.27 -35.03
CA ASN A 973 -73.86 12.36 -36.47
C ASN A 973 -73.20 13.61 -37.05
N SER A 974 -72.20 13.42 -37.93
CA SER A 974 -72.32 13.71 -39.37
C SER A 974 -70.93 13.72 -40.00
N ILE A 975 -70.65 12.71 -40.82
CA ILE A 975 -69.52 12.68 -41.76
C ILE A 975 -69.80 13.68 -42.88
N PRO A 976 -68.79 14.43 -43.36
CA PRO A 976 -68.46 14.29 -44.78
C PRO A 976 -66.94 14.15 -45.04
N LYS A 977 -66.62 12.99 -45.62
CA LYS A 977 -65.73 12.68 -46.75
C LYS A 977 -64.31 13.28 -46.82
N GLU A 978 -63.39 12.34 -46.97
CA GLU A 978 -62.03 12.46 -47.48
C GLU A 978 -61.95 13.23 -48.81
N ASP A 979 -60.89 14.01 -48.97
CA ASP A 979 -60.10 14.00 -50.20
C ASP A 979 -58.61 14.14 -49.85
N GLN A 980 -57.81 13.18 -50.34
CA GLN A 980 -56.37 13.10 -50.20
C GLN A 980 -55.66 14.07 -51.18
N LYS A 981 -54.68 14.83 -50.70
CA LYS A 981 -53.23 14.70 -51.03
C LYS A 981 -52.43 15.97 -50.69
N SER A 982 -51.44 15.75 -49.83
CA SER A 982 -50.05 16.26 -49.85
C SER A 982 -49.74 17.53 -50.65
N GLY A 983 -49.28 18.57 -49.94
CA GLY A 983 -48.60 19.74 -50.50
C GLY A 983 -48.26 20.77 -49.43
N SER A 984 -46.97 20.90 -49.11
CA SER A 984 -46.38 21.83 -48.15
C SER A 984 -46.56 23.31 -48.54
N ALA A 985 -46.92 24.16 -47.56
CA ALA A 985 -46.52 25.57 -47.55
C ALA A 985 -46.72 26.19 -46.15
N ILE A 986 -45.61 26.47 -45.48
CA ILE A 986 -45.52 27.34 -44.30
C ILE A 986 -45.88 28.76 -44.73
N LYS A 987 -46.82 29.41 -44.04
CA LYS A 987 -47.07 30.85 -44.15
C LYS A 987 -46.69 31.50 -42.81
N LEU A 988 -45.48 32.04 -42.74
CA LEU A 988 -44.96 32.82 -41.61
C LEU A 988 -45.45 34.27 -41.71
N ASP A 989 -46.01 34.77 -40.61
CA ASP A 989 -46.64 36.10 -40.53
C ASP A 989 -45.58 37.17 -40.18
N TRP A 990 -45.28 38.04 -41.14
CA TRP A 990 -44.17 39.01 -41.13
C TRP A 990 -44.33 40.20 -40.15
N LYS A 991 -45.44 40.26 -39.40
CA LYS A 991 -45.72 41.36 -38.45
C LYS A 991 -44.98 41.26 -37.12
N PHE A 992 -44.52 40.07 -36.72
CA PHE A 992 -43.85 39.88 -35.41
C PHE A 992 -42.34 40.17 -35.45
N ILE A 993 -41.68 39.94 -36.59
CA ILE A 993 -40.22 40.11 -36.74
C ILE A 993 -39.84 41.62 -36.72
N THR A 994 -40.68 42.47 -37.29
CA THR A 994 -40.41 43.92 -37.37
C THR A 994 -40.58 44.63 -36.02
N THR A 995 -41.46 44.16 -35.15
CA THR A 995 -41.62 44.72 -33.78
C THR A 995 -40.48 44.30 -32.84
N GLY A 996 -39.93 43.09 -33.03
CA GLY A 996 -38.78 42.60 -32.28
C GLY A 996 -37.46 43.33 -32.63
N PHE A 997 -37.28 43.70 -33.90
CA PHE A 997 -36.05 44.38 -34.34
C PHE A 997 -35.96 45.82 -33.83
N ILE A 998 -37.09 46.53 -33.78
CA ILE A 998 -37.15 47.92 -33.31
C ILE A 998 -36.95 48.01 -31.79
N SER A 999 -37.53 47.07 -31.03
CA SER A 999 -37.36 47.03 -29.57
C SER A 999 -35.93 46.62 -29.17
N GLY A 1000 -35.32 45.66 -29.87
CA GLY A 1000 -33.92 45.26 -29.64
C GLY A 1000 -32.90 46.37 -29.95
N PHE A 1001 -33.14 47.17 -30.99
CA PHE A 1001 -32.24 48.28 -31.34
C PHE A 1001 -32.28 49.43 -30.31
N VAL A 1002 -33.47 49.76 -29.78
CA VAL A 1002 -33.61 50.80 -28.75
C VAL A 1002 -32.95 50.37 -27.43
N VAL A 1003 -33.11 49.11 -27.03
CA VAL A 1003 -32.45 48.56 -25.83
C VAL A 1003 -30.92 48.53 -26.02
N GLY A 1004 -30.44 48.16 -27.21
CA GLY A 1004 -29.02 48.17 -27.54
C GLY A 1004 -28.39 49.56 -27.47
N VAL A 1005 -29.09 50.60 -27.95
CA VAL A 1005 -28.60 51.99 -27.89
C VAL A 1005 -28.60 52.53 -26.45
N VAL A 1006 -29.62 52.23 -25.64
CA VAL A 1006 -29.68 52.64 -24.23
C VAL A 1006 -28.61 51.93 -23.39
N LEU A 1007 -28.32 50.65 -23.66
CA LEU A 1007 -27.24 49.93 -23.00
C LEU A 1007 -25.86 50.45 -23.42
N CYS A 1008 -25.68 50.83 -24.68
CA CYS A 1008 -24.42 51.41 -25.16
C CYS A 1008 -24.18 52.82 -24.58
N ASP A 1009 -25.23 53.62 -24.41
CA ASP A 1009 -25.17 54.94 -23.75
C ASP A 1009 -24.92 54.82 -22.24
N MET A 1010 -25.51 53.82 -21.57
CA MET A 1010 -25.22 53.50 -20.16
C MET A 1010 -23.78 52.99 -19.93
N VAL A 1011 -23.23 52.20 -20.85
CA VAL A 1011 -21.87 51.64 -20.75
C VAL A 1011 -20.80 52.72 -20.98
N THR A 1012 -21.06 53.66 -21.90
CA THR A 1012 -20.13 54.77 -22.18
C THR A 1012 -20.15 55.85 -21.09
N THR A 1013 -21.30 56.13 -20.48
CA THR A 1013 -21.40 57.06 -19.34
C THR A 1013 -20.87 56.48 -18.03
N ARG A 1014 -20.99 55.16 -17.78
CA ARG A 1014 -20.46 54.53 -16.55
C ARG A 1014 -18.96 54.26 -16.54
N ARG A 1015 -18.28 54.17 -17.71
CA ARG A 1015 -16.82 53.98 -17.76
C ARG A 1015 -16.00 55.14 -17.18
N ARG A 1016 -16.51 56.38 -17.30
CA ARG A 1016 -15.84 57.57 -16.71
C ARG A 1016 -16.03 57.69 -15.19
N ALA A 1017 -17.17 57.23 -14.66
CA ALA A 1017 -17.44 57.22 -13.23
C ALA A 1017 -16.65 56.13 -12.47
N TRP A 1018 -16.43 54.96 -13.10
CA TRP A 1018 -15.67 53.87 -12.51
C TRP A 1018 -14.16 54.13 -12.50
N ALA A 1019 -13.61 54.79 -13.53
CA ALA A 1019 -12.21 55.21 -13.54
C ALA A 1019 -11.91 56.24 -12.44
N TRP A 1020 -12.84 57.16 -12.16
CA TRP A 1020 -12.70 58.16 -11.09
C TRP A 1020 -12.84 57.55 -9.69
N LEU A 1021 -13.73 56.57 -9.49
CA LEU A 1021 -13.89 55.84 -8.23
C LEU A 1021 -12.70 54.92 -7.93
N PHE A 1022 -12.12 54.28 -8.95
CA PHE A 1022 -10.98 53.38 -8.76
C PHE A 1022 -9.70 54.14 -8.37
N GLN A 1023 -9.49 55.35 -8.89
CA GLN A 1023 -8.35 56.20 -8.49
C GLN A 1023 -8.48 56.70 -7.04
N ASN A 1024 -9.68 57.12 -6.61
CA ASN A 1024 -9.92 57.55 -5.23
C ASN A 1024 -9.89 56.41 -4.20
N PHE A 1025 -10.17 55.17 -4.63
CA PHE A 1025 -10.13 54.00 -3.75
C PHE A 1025 -8.70 53.53 -3.48
N VAL A 1026 -7.78 53.68 -4.44
CA VAL A 1026 -6.37 53.30 -4.29
C VAL A 1026 -5.59 54.30 -3.43
N GLU A 1027 -5.91 55.60 -3.46
CA GLU A 1027 -5.25 56.60 -2.59
C GLU A 1027 -5.68 56.52 -1.11
N LYS A 1028 -6.84 55.96 -0.78
CA LYS A 1028 -7.31 55.81 0.62
C LYS A 1028 -6.96 54.48 1.28
N PHE A 1029 -6.47 53.49 0.52
CA PHE A 1029 -6.15 52.16 1.05
C PHE A 1029 -4.72 52.06 1.64
N VAL A 1030 -3.88 53.07 1.44
CA VAL A 1030 -2.49 53.11 1.95
C VAL A 1030 -2.38 53.64 3.40
N ASP A 1031 -3.45 54.18 3.98
CA ASP A 1031 -3.40 54.91 5.26
C ASP A 1031 -3.94 54.16 6.50
N CYS A 1032 -4.29 52.86 6.44
CA CYS A 1032 -5.10 52.25 7.51
C CYS A 1032 -4.54 51.02 8.28
N PHE A 1033 -3.31 50.55 8.09
CA PHE A 1033 -2.70 49.54 9.01
C PHE A 1033 -1.15 49.60 8.97
N GLY A 1034 -0.38 49.92 10.01
CA GLY A 1034 -0.70 50.28 11.39
C GLY A 1034 0.56 50.64 12.21
N SER A 1035 0.48 51.80 12.88
CA SER A 1035 0.95 52.15 14.24
C SER A 1035 2.32 51.72 14.82
N LYS A 1036 3.06 52.75 15.26
CA LYS A 1036 4.17 52.79 16.24
C LYS A 1036 3.85 52.11 17.59
N LEU A 1037 4.89 51.68 18.31
CA LEU A 1037 5.18 51.95 19.76
C LEU A 1037 6.63 51.49 20.12
N PRO A 1038 7.24 51.93 21.25
CA PRO A 1038 8.60 52.50 21.27
C PRO A 1038 9.54 51.90 22.34
N ARG A 1039 10.85 52.23 22.31
CA ARG A 1039 11.69 52.38 23.52
C ARG A 1039 13.07 53.01 23.27
N ARG A 1040 13.28 54.16 23.96
CA ARG A 1040 14.46 54.63 24.73
C ARG A 1040 15.84 54.77 24.03
N ARG A 1041 16.72 55.72 24.37
CA ARG A 1041 16.74 57.03 25.06
C ARG A 1041 18.23 57.44 25.09
N VAL A 1042 18.62 58.63 24.61
CA VAL A 1042 19.68 59.46 25.21
C VAL A 1042 19.38 60.96 24.92
N ARG A 1043 19.21 61.71 26.02
CA ARG A 1043 19.50 63.15 26.36
C ARG A 1043 19.56 64.22 25.25
N ARG A 1044 19.14 65.50 25.45
CA ARG A 1044 19.07 66.36 26.68
C ARG A 1044 18.26 67.65 26.36
N GLY A 1045 17.36 68.08 27.26
CA GLY A 1045 17.32 69.42 27.90
C GLY A 1045 16.29 70.38 27.29
N HIS A 1046 15.66 71.35 27.97
CA HIS A 1046 15.64 71.82 29.36
C HIS A 1046 14.45 72.82 29.53
N ARG A 1047 13.75 72.80 30.68
CA ARG A 1047 12.92 73.86 31.36
C ARG A 1047 11.74 74.49 30.58
N VAL A 1048 10.56 74.76 31.16
CA VAL A 1048 10.08 75.09 32.52
C VAL A 1048 8.83 74.28 32.84
#